data_AF-A0A8J3MHN1-F1
#
_entry.id   AF-A0A8J3MHN1-F1
#
_cell.length_a   1.000
_cell.length_b   1.000
_cell.length_c   1.000
_cell.angle_alpha   90.00
_cell.angle_beta   90.00
_cell.angle_gamma   90.00
#
_symmetry.space_group_name_H-M   'P 1'
#
loop_
_entity.id
_entity.type
_entity.pdbx_description
1 polymer ?
#
loop_
_entity_poly.entity_id
_entity_poly.type
_entity_poly.pdbx_seq_one_letter_code
_entity_poly.pdbx_strand_id
1 'polypeptide(L)'
;MNRPMLRSAPAPVARRLLGATLGAVLVLASTTFTTAAQAAESNLALSASARATASYQDGTLTADKAIDGNATSRWSSDHSNDNNAWIQVDLGGAFSVSRAVLKWETAYARGYRLQVSDNATQWQDVYSTTTGTGGTETVTIGRTTRYVRMQGVTPNTQWGYSLYEFEVYGDAGGGGGGGGGGGSATVARSTTYPQTYDAWEDGLLAGNGKQGIIVFGNPRNDTVVFDDKDFFMARTEARPHRTFNTVSPDNLNRVRDLLLSGNYQGANQLAADVQGYQGGGEGSKHPGFKMTIQLPDSGTIRDYSRSTDYASGVVSVNWTDDKGTWKRDSFVSRVDGATVQYLPAPAGQRLNVTLGLSIDPGMNLINKGVTYTNNSSTGFLDLRAKYAAGTYNAGYEGVTRIVTDGTKAMSGTNVSVTNATYVLLLSQTQRYDGTYQGGVTAETEWNRQTLQTRLSGLSGSYDTLLSRHVGNHQAIFNRVSLDLGAGATDRAKSTEQLLAEQKTAAVPNAALFERMFYSGRYHLLGSSNATAAPDLLGNWTGDSNVGWDGYYHLDANLNLQISGGNIGNMPEAMAGYFWLNKQWQADFRTNAQKLLGTRGMLTGGNTPNGEGLISNINFDYPYQYVTGGESWLLYPFWEYYQITGDRTFLEQQYYPLIRDMGDFYEDFLVRKDGNGKYVFAGSISPENRPAGGVPLTVNSVYDISGARFALSTLIETSRTLGRDQAKIPVWQERLDNLPPYLINNDGALAEWAWPDLANKNQYQHRHSSGLMPVWPYKEITPEKNLAQYNAARAFLQRKDGGSYENAGHGLLHGALIAANLNNAASVGAKLLRFAKDDYYYTSMATSHYNAHGVFATDVVNSVPTIMMEMLATSGPGTLELLPAVPNGLNRGTVTGMLGKSRFTIDRLDWNTDNRTAKVTLTSAIDQNLTLIERAGIQSISSGNIAIQSSPLGGIARVLPLRANQQVTIDLTFGGTSGNLALNRPALASSESSAAQSAAMAFDGNPGSRWSANQNAANWVQVDLGATCHVTGVGIQWEDSYARGYRIQTSPDGQTWTDVYTQTAGDGGRDDIGLNVDTRYVRMQGTQLSGQWGYSIWEMEVTGTRP
;
A
#
# COMPACT_ATOMS: atom_id res chain seq x y z
N MET A 1 19.91 13.77 -40.85
CA MET A 1 19.45 13.46 -42.22
C MET A 1 20.45 12.50 -42.87
N ASN A 2 19.92 11.39 -43.42
CA ASN A 2 20.44 10.52 -44.51
C ASN A 2 21.86 9.90 -44.46
N ARG A 3 21.92 8.58 -44.16
CA ARG A 3 22.27 7.42 -45.05
C ARG A 3 23.12 7.68 -46.33
N PRO A 4 23.74 6.68 -47.03
CA PRO A 4 24.17 5.29 -46.67
C PRO A 4 25.45 4.74 -47.40
N MET A 5 25.83 3.48 -47.08
CA MET A 5 26.23 2.33 -47.94
C MET A 5 27.42 2.28 -48.97
N LEU A 6 28.20 1.18 -48.83
CA LEU A 6 28.64 0.13 -49.81
C LEU A 6 29.96 0.17 -50.64
N ARG A 7 30.89 -0.75 -50.26
CA ARG A 7 31.67 -1.81 -51.00
C ARG A 7 32.43 -1.55 -52.33
N SER A 8 33.71 -1.99 -52.40
CA SER A 8 34.26 -3.16 -53.19
C SER A 8 35.80 -3.13 -53.43
N ALA A 9 36.43 -4.31 -53.67
CA ALA A 9 37.87 -4.71 -53.69
C ALA A 9 38.58 -4.59 -55.09
N PRO A 10 39.70 -5.27 -55.54
CA PRO A 10 40.76 -6.16 -54.94
C PRO A 10 42.26 -6.09 -55.53
N ALA A 11 43.18 -7.00 -55.09
CA ALA A 11 44.37 -7.66 -55.76
C ALA A 11 45.84 -7.05 -55.70
N PRO A 12 46.98 -7.77 -56.05
CA PRO A 12 47.74 -8.84 -55.32
C PRO A 12 49.33 -8.72 -55.27
N VAL A 13 50.03 -9.70 -54.64
CA VAL A 13 51.45 -10.24 -54.84
C VAL A 13 52.55 -10.11 -53.72
N ALA A 14 53.04 -11.29 -53.25
CA ALA A 14 54.37 -11.81 -52.78
C ALA A 14 55.19 -11.40 -51.49
N ARG A 15 55.50 -12.46 -50.69
CA ARG A 15 56.71 -12.87 -49.89
C ARG A 15 57.28 -12.08 -48.67
N ARG A 16 57.37 -12.84 -47.55
CA ARG A 16 58.34 -12.90 -46.41
C ARG A 16 58.21 -11.97 -45.17
N LEU A 17 58.49 -12.61 -44.01
CA LEU A 17 58.99 -12.14 -42.70
C LEU A 17 57.99 -11.89 -41.53
N LEU A 18 58.54 -12.13 -40.34
CA LEU A 18 57.98 -12.24 -38.99
C LEU A 18 57.06 -11.08 -38.55
N GLY A 19 56.12 -11.41 -37.66
CA GLY A 19 55.59 -10.47 -36.66
C GLY A 19 54.11 -10.11 -36.77
N ALA A 20 53.41 -10.28 -35.64
CA ALA A 20 52.21 -9.55 -35.19
C ALA A 20 50.83 -9.73 -35.91
N THR A 21 49.80 -9.71 -35.06
CA THR A 21 48.38 -9.30 -35.25
C THR A 21 47.29 -10.22 -35.87
N LEU A 22 46.15 -10.21 -35.15
CA LEU A 22 44.71 -10.40 -35.45
C LEU A 22 44.18 -11.03 -36.77
N GLY A 23 43.15 -11.88 -36.60
CA GLY A 23 41.92 -11.99 -37.43
C GLY A 23 41.99 -12.95 -38.64
N ALA A 24 41.51 -14.20 -38.52
CA ALA A 24 40.15 -14.68 -38.89
C ALA A 24 39.83 -14.58 -40.41
N VAL A 25 39.36 -15.63 -41.12
CA VAL A 25 37.91 -15.95 -41.27
C VAL A 25 37.66 -17.14 -42.24
N LEU A 26 36.82 -18.10 -41.78
CA LEU A 26 35.72 -18.88 -42.46
C LEU A 26 36.02 -19.83 -43.65
N VAL A 27 35.29 -20.93 -43.90
CA VAL A 27 34.11 -21.60 -43.32
C VAL A 27 34.33 -23.10 -43.50
N LEU A 28 34.02 -23.92 -42.50
CA LEU A 28 33.39 -25.23 -42.71
C LEU A 28 32.64 -25.60 -41.43
N ALA A 29 31.39 -26.00 -41.61
CA ALA A 29 30.47 -26.35 -40.56
C ALA A 29 31.03 -27.47 -39.68
N SER A 30 31.15 -27.20 -38.39
CA SER A 30 31.32 -28.22 -37.36
C SER A 30 30.62 -27.73 -36.10
N THR A 31 29.59 -28.45 -35.70
CA THR A 31 28.97 -28.36 -34.38
C THR A 31 30.02 -28.67 -33.31
N THR A 32 30.58 -27.63 -32.70
CA THR A 32 31.35 -27.75 -31.46
C THR A 32 30.55 -27.11 -30.34
N PHE A 33 30.08 -27.92 -29.39
CA PHE A 33 29.69 -27.44 -28.08
C PHE A 33 30.91 -26.79 -27.44
N THR A 34 30.94 -25.47 -27.38
CA THR A 34 31.81 -24.78 -26.43
C THR A 34 31.17 -24.97 -25.06
N THR A 35 31.72 -25.87 -24.26
CA THR A 35 31.54 -25.83 -22.81
C THR A 35 31.96 -24.44 -22.36
N ALA A 36 31.00 -23.65 -21.88
CA ALA A 36 31.31 -22.44 -21.13
C ALA A 36 32.29 -22.85 -20.02
N ALA A 37 33.41 -22.14 -19.90
CA ALA A 37 34.29 -22.29 -18.75
C ALA A 37 33.44 -21.99 -17.51
N GLN A 38 33.18 -23.02 -16.71
CA GLN A 38 32.46 -22.88 -15.45
C GLN A 38 33.28 -21.94 -14.56
N ALA A 39 32.64 -20.87 -14.07
CA ALA A 39 33.25 -20.02 -13.06
C ALA A 39 33.69 -20.89 -11.88
N ALA A 40 34.85 -20.60 -11.29
CA ALA A 40 35.34 -21.34 -10.13
C ALA A 40 34.34 -21.16 -8.97
N GLU A 41 33.86 -22.27 -8.40
CA GLU A 41 32.97 -22.25 -7.23
C GLU A 41 33.66 -21.57 -6.04
N SER A 42 32.95 -20.69 -5.34
CA SER A 42 33.46 -20.00 -4.15
C SER A 42 33.01 -20.69 -2.87
N ASN A 43 33.84 -20.68 -1.82
CA ASN A 43 33.41 -21.06 -0.47
C ASN A 43 32.51 -19.97 0.13
N LEU A 44 31.20 -20.17 0.03
CA LEU A 44 30.14 -19.28 0.52
C LEU A 44 30.13 -19.17 2.05
N ALA A 45 30.62 -20.19 2.77
CA ALA A 45 30.73 -20.18 4.23
C ALA A 45 31.78 -19.17 4.73
N LEU A 46 32.76 -18.82 3.91
CA LEU A 46 33.81 -17.84 4.22
C LEU A 46 33.38 -16.38 3.93
N SER A 47 32.15 -16.17 3.44
CA SER A 47 31.67 -14.82 3.10
C SER A 47 31.37 -13.98 4.35
N ALA A 48 31.51 -12.66 4.23
CA ALA A 48 31.20 -11.73 5.33
C ALA A 48 29.73 -11.77 5.79
N SER A 49 28.82 -12.30 4.95
CA SER A 49 27.40 -12.51 5.25
C SER A 49 27.12 -13.85 5.93
N ALA A 50 28.03 -14.82 5.85
CA ALA A 50 27.81 -16.12 6.45
C ALA A 50 27.98 -16.09 7.98
N ARG A 51 27.17 -16.89 8.69
CA ARG A 51 27.21 -17.04 10.14
C ARG A 51 27.05 -18.51 10.50
N ALA A 52 27.85 -19.01 11.44
CA ALA A 52 27.71 -20.38 11.94
C ALA A 52 27.11 -20.41 13.35
N THR A 53 26.24 -21.38 13.61
CA THR A 53 25.70 -21.71 14.93
C THR A 53 25.79 -23.23 15.15
N ALA A 54 25.76 -23.67 16.41
CA ALA A 54 25.89 -25.09 16.75
C ALA A 54 25.08 -25.44 18.00
N SER A 55 24.82 -26.73 18.22
CA SER A 55 24.13 -27.26 19.40
C SER A 55 24.88 -27.03 20.71
N TYR A 56 26.20 -26.82 20.62
CA TYR A 56 27.08 -26.51 21.75
C TYR A 56 28.14 -25.49 21.34
N GLN A 57 28.44 -24.56 22.25
CA GLN A 57 29.48 -23.56 22.09
C GLN A 57 30.26 -23.41 23.41
N ASP A 58 31.51 -23.90 23.42
CA ASP A 58 32.51 -23.60 24.44
C ASP A 58 33.26 -22.31 24.06
N GLY A 59 33.65 -21.49 25.05
CA GLY A 59 34.15 -20.13 24.87
C GLY A 59 35.42 -19.98 24.02
N THR A 60 36.07 -21.08 23.63
CA THR A 60 37.23 -21.07 22.72
C THR A 60 37.05 -21.92 21.45
N LEU A 61 36.01 -22.75 21.36
CA LEU A 61 35.78 -23.73 20.27
C LEU A 61 34.39 -23.51 19.63
N THR A 62 34.11 -22.25 19.29
CA THR A 62 32.81 -21.78 18.81
C THR A 62 32.57 -22.11 17.33
N ALA A 63 31.30 -22.07 16.89
CA ALA A 63 30.92 -22.49 15.53
C ALA A 63 31.56 -21.63 14.41
N ASP A 64 31.85 -20.35 14.67
CA ASP A 64 32.55 -19.47 13.72
C ASP A 64 33.94 -19.97 13.36
N LYS A 65 34.59 -20.74 14.25
CA LYS A 65 35.91 -21.33 14.04
C LYS A 65 35.95 -22.45 13.02
N ALA A 66 34.79 -22.94 12.59
CA ALA A 66 34.70 -23.88 11.48
C ALA A 66 34.32 -23.19 10.16
N ILE A 67 34.22 -21.86 10.10
CA ILE A 67 33.96 -21.15 8.84
C ILE A 67 34.89 -19.94 8.63
N ASP A 68 35.99 -19.86 9.38
CA ASP A 68 36.90 -18.71 9.38
C ASP A 68 38.08 -18.86 8.40
N GLY A 69 38.18 -20.00 7.71
CA GLY A 69 39.22 -20.29 6.73
C GLY A 69 40.59 -20.55 7.34
N ASN A 70 40.66 -20.72 8.66
CA ASN A 70 41.89 -20.97 9.39
C ASN A 70 41.95 -22.43 9.85
N ALA A 71 42.80 -23.21 9.18
CA ALA A 71 43.00 -24.64 9.46
C ALA A 71 43.57 -24.99 10.85
N THR A 72 43.80 -23.99 11.71
CA THR A 72 44.27 -24.18 13.10
C THR A 72 43.21 -23.90 14.16
N SER A 73 42.13 -23.19 13.80
CA SER A 73 40.94 -23.01 14.62
C SER A 73 39.94 -24.14 14.35
N ARG A 74 39.07 -24.42 15.33
CA ARG A 74 38.05 -25.47 15.17
C ARG A 74 36.83 -25.23 16.02
N TRP A 75 35.70 -25.72 15.54
CA TRP A 75 34.52 -25.97 16.36
C TRP A 75 34.62 -27.34 17.03
N SER A 76 34.04 -27.48 18.23
CA SER A 76 33.83 -28.77 18.90
C SER A 76 32.43 -28.83 19.51
N SER A 77 31.77 -29.98 19.39
CA SER A 77 30.59 -30.31 20.18
C SER A 77 30.96 -30.57 21.65
N ASP A 78 29.95 -30.78 22.49
CA ASP A 78 30.18 -31.20 23.86
C ASP A 78 30.73 -32.64 23.92
N HIS A 79 31.46 -32.95 25.00
CA HIS A 79 32.04 -34.27 25.23
C HIS A 79 31.03 -35.27 25.82
N SER A 80 29.73 -34.99 25.74
CA SER A 80 28.69 -35.82 26.35
C SER A 80 28.31 -37.05 25.50
N ASN A 81 28.96 -37.25 24.35
CA ASN A 81 28.54 -38.19 23.30
C ASN A 81 27.08 -37.95 22.85
N ASP A 82 26.66 -36.69 22.71
CA ASP A 82 25.39 -36.35 22.07
C ASP A 82 25.43 -36.79 20.60
N ASN A 83 24.78 -37.92 20.32
CA ASN A 83 24.59 -38.47 18.98
C ASN A 83 23.64 -37.62 18.10
N ASN A 84 23.30 -36.40 18.52
CA ASN A 84 22.46 -35.47 17.79
C ASN A 84 23.05 -34.05 17.71
N ALA A 85 24.30 -33.86 18.15
CA ALA A 85 24.98 -32.57 18.09
C ALA A 85 25.15 -32.10 16.63
N TRP A 86 25.02 -30.80 16.40
CA TRP A 86 25.01 -30.22 15.06
C TRP A 86 25.75 -28.89 14.99
N ILE A 87 26.22 -28.56 13.79
CA ILE A 87 26.71 -27.24 13.39
C ILE A 87 26.02 -26.85 12.08
N GLN A 88 25.60 -25.60 11.95
CA GLN A 88 25.00 -25.08 10.73
C GLN A 88 25.64 -23.77 10.30
N VAL A 89 25.58 -23.51 9.00
CA VAL A 89 26.01 -22.28 8.34
C VAL A 89 24.78 -21.63 7.72
N ASP A 90 24.46 -20.41 8.15
CA ASP A 90 23.62 -19.47 7.41
C ASP A 90 24.50 -18.77 6.38
N LEU A 91 24.20 -18.89 5.09
CA LEU A 91 24.96 -18.26 4.02
C LEU A 91 24.64 -16.75 3.88
N GLY A 92 23.62 -16.25 4.59
CA GLY A 92 23.12 -14.88 4.53
C GLY A 92 22.12 -14.64 3.39
N GLY A 93 21.85 -15.64 2.56
CA GLY A 93 20.93 -15.62 1.42
C GLY A 93 20.81 -17.02 0.81
N ALA A 94 19.89 -17.21 -0.12
CA ALA A 94 19.76 -18.49 -0.84
C ALA A 94 20.77 -18.54 -2.00
N PHE A 95 21.66 -19.53 -2.01
CA PHE A 95 22.67 -19.73 -3.04
C PHE A 95 22.47 -21.07 -3.73
N SER A 96 22.84 -21.16 -5.02
CA SER A 96 23.01 -22.44 -5.71
C SER A 96 24.23 -23.16 -5.11
N VAL A 97 23.99 -24.05 -4.15
CA VAL A 97 25.03 -24.79 -3.44
C VAL A 97 25.35 -26.07 -4.19
N SER A 98 26.60 -26.20 -4.63
CA SER A 98 27.10 -27.37 -5.35
C SER A 98 27.52 -28.49 -4.40
N ARG A 99 28.27 -28.18 -3.33
CA ARG A 99 28.83 -29.15 -2.40
C ARG A 99 29.16 -28.54 -1.03
N ALA A 100 29.28 -29.39 -0.02
CA ALA A 100 29.88 -29.07 1.27
C ALA A 100 31.17 -29.86 1.48
N VAL A 101 32.15 -29.27 2.15
CA VAL A 101 33.42 -29.91 2.53
C VAL A 101 33.57 -29.84 4.04
N LEU A 102 33.66 -31.00 4.68
CA LEU A 102 33.86 -31.16 6.11
C LEU A 102 35.33 -31.52 6.34
N LYS A 103 36.10 -30.64 6.99
CA LYS A 103 37.48 -30.91 7.41
C LYS A 103 37.47 -31.24 8.89
N TRP A 104 37.45 -32.53 9.19
CA TRP A 104 37.37 -33.06 10.53
C TRP A 104 38.68 -32.94 11.31
N GLU A 105 38.55 -32.81 12.63
CA GLU A 105 39.62 -33.13 13.58
C GLU A 105 39.62 -34.65 13.89
N THR A 106 40.53 -35.12 14.76
CA THR A 106 40.56 -36.50 15.28
C THR A 106 39.19 -36.97 15.81
N ALA A 107 38.43 -36.08 16.46
CA ALA A 107 37.06 -36.34 16.91
C ALA A 107 36.02 -36.19 15.78
N TYR A 108 36.08 -37.06 14.76
CA TYR A 108 35.15 -37.03 13.61
C TYR A 108 33.90 -37.90 13.81
N ALA A 109 32.90 -37.73 12.94
CA ALA A 109 31.70 -38.55 12.92
C ALA A 109 31.84 -39.79 12.01
N ARG A 110 31.66 -41.00 12.56
CA ARG A 110 31.44 -42.22 11.75
C ARG A 110 30.04 -42.20 11.12
N GLY A 111 29.05 -41.68 11.82
CA GLY A 111 27.72 -41.44 11.25
C GLY A 111 27.34 -39.97 11.34
N TYR A 112 26.88 -39.38 10.25
CA TYR A 112 26.36 -38.00 10.21
C TYR A 112 25.36 -37.79 9.06
N ARG A 113 24.62 -36.69 9.14
CA ARG A 113 23.73 -36.18 8.09
C ARG A 113 24.18 -34.79 7.66
N LEU A 114 24.11 -34.51 6.36
CA LEU A 114 24.07 -33.14 5.87
C LEU A 114 22.64 -32.79 5.51
N GLN A 115 22.21 -31.67 6.04
CA GLN A 115 20.85 -31.18 5.99
C GLN A 115 20.85 -29.73 5.59
N VAL A 116 19.71 -29.28 5.12
CA VAL A 116 19.71 -28.06 4.34
C VAL A 116 18.32 -27.44 4.40
N SER A 117 18.22 -26.12 4.47
CA SER A 117 16.97 -25.40 4.81
C SER A 117 16.95 -24.00 4.20
N ASP A 118 15.75 -23.48 3.98
CA ASP A 118 15.55 -22.09 3.53
C ASP A 118 15.16 -21.15 4.69
N ASN A 119 14.79 -21.70 5.85
CA ASN A 119 14.22 -20.97 6.99
C ASN A 119 14.80 -21.40 8.37
N ALA A 120 15.80 -22.28 8.40
CA ALA A 120 16.45 -22.83 9.59
C ALA A 120 15.54 -23.62 10.57
N THR A 121 14.27 -23.86 10.24
CA THR A 121 13.32 -24.60 11.09
C THR A 121 12.87 -25.90 10.45
N GLN A 122 12.67 -25.91 9.13
CA GLN A 122 12.35 -27.10 8.34
C GLN A 122 13.61 -27.60 7.65
N TRP A 123 14.06 -28.80 8.00
CA TRP A 123 15.32 -29.37 7.53
C TRP A 123 15.07 -30.59 6.66
N GLN A 124 15.76 -30.64 5.53
CA GLN A 124 15.75 -31.79 4.63
C GLN A 124 17.14 -32.43 4.61
N ASP A 125 17.20 -33.75 4.78
CA ASP A 125 18.43 -34.52 4.61
C ASP A 125 18.80 -34.57 3.12
N VAL A 126 20.01 -34.15 2.77
CA VAL A 126 20.58 -34.30 1.42
C VAL A 126 21.67 -35.35 1.35
N TYR A 127 22.23 -35.73 2.49
CA TYR A 127 23.20 -36.82 2.60
C TYR A 127 23.16 -37.43 3.99
N SER A 128 23.43 -38.73 4.08
CA SER A 128 23.66 -39.42 5.35
C SER A 128 24.67 -40.54 5.16
N THR A 129 25.47 -40.82 6.19
CA THR A 129 26.41 -41.94 6.20
C THR A 129 26.49 -42.55 7.60
N THR A 130 26.94 -43.80 7.68
CA THR A 130 27.29 -44.53 8.92
C THR A 130 28.73 -45.04 8.93
N THR A 131 29.49 -44.77 7.85
CA THR A 131 30.87 -45.22 7.66
C THR A 131 31.81 -44.07 7.29
N GLY A 132 31.56 -42.86 7.82
CA GLY A 132 32.44 -41.70 7.71
C GLY A 132 33.86 -42.04 8.17
N THR A 133 34.84 -41.53 7.46
CA THR A 133 36.26 -41.89 7.63
C THR A 133 37.07 -40.81 8.33
N GLY A 134 36.49 -39.62 8.54
CA GLY A 134 37.20 -38.45 9.04
C GLY A 134 38.10 -37.83 7.96
N GLY A 135 39.01 -36.95 8.37
CA GLY A 135 39.85 -36.20 7.44
C GLY A 135 39.03 -35.15 6.66
N THR A 136 39.22 -35.05 5.35
CA THR A 136 38.41 -34.17 4.50
C THR A 136 37.35 -34.98 3.75
N GLU A 137 36.08 -34.73 4.05
CA GLU A 137 34.94 -35.36 3.38
C GLU A 137 34.19 -34.32 2.54
N THR A 138 33.97 -34.61 1.25
CA THR A 138 33.25 -33.72 0.33
C THR A 138 31.94 -34.37 -0.08
N VAL A 139 30.84 -33.64 0.03
CA VAL A 139 29.49 -34.13 -0.28
C VAL A 139 28.82 -33.19 -1.27
N THR A 140 28.33 -33.72 -2.39
CA THR A 140 27.54 -32.97 -3.38
C THR A 140 26.13 -32.67 -2.81
N ILE A 141 25.68 -31.44 -2.97
CA ILE A 141 24.38 -30.95 -2.50
C ILE A 141 23.46 -30.64 -3.70
N GLY A 142 23.94 -29.85 -4.67
CA GLY A 142 23.27 -29.59 -5.95
C GLY A 142 21.90 -28.92 -5.85
N ARG A 143 21.70 -27.97 -4.92
CA ARG A 143 20.40 -27.27 -4.77
C ARG A 143 20.56 -25.82 -4.32
N THR A 144 19.55 -25.00 -4.61
CA THR A 144 19.44 -23.65 -4.04
C THR A 144 18.98 -23.72 -2.59
N THR A 145 19.71 -23.06 -1.68
CA THR A 145 19.34 -23.05 -0.25
C THR A 145 20.06 -21.95 0.53
N ARG A 146 19.57 -21.60 1.72
CA ARG A 146 20.21 -20.59 2.59
C ARG A 146 21.03 -21.19 3.73
N TYR A 147 20.58 -22.30 4.29
CA TYR A 147 21.21 -22.92 5.46
C TYR A 147 21.72 -24.31 5.10
N VAL A 148 22.93 -24.63 5.55
CA VAL A 148 23.52 -25.97 5.45
C VAL A 148 23.95 -26.42 6.85
N ARG A 149 23.56 -27.62 7.28
CA ARG A 149 23.80 -28.17 8.63
C ARG A 149 24.43 -29.55 8.54
N MET A 150 25.47 -29.77 9.33
CA MET A 150 25.97 -31.11 9.67
C MET A 150 25.38 -31.51 11.02
N GLN A 151 24.75 -32.68 11.08
CA GLN A 151 24.23 -33.28 12.30
C GLN A 151 24.92 -34.63 12.51
N GLY A 152 25.63 -34.79 13.62
CA GLY A 152 26.25 -36.04 14.01
C GLY A 152 25.21 -37.11 14.35
N VAL A 153 25.58 -38.38 14.16
CA VAL A 153 24.76 -39.57 14.47
C VAL A 153 25.57 -40.60 15.27
N THR A 154 26.86 -40.78 14.94
CA THR A 154 27.74 -41.71 15.66
C THR A 154 29.17 -41.16 15.68
N PRO A 155 29.74 -40.81 16.84
CA PRO A 155 31.10 -40.29 16.92
C PRO A 155 32.14 -41.41 16.77
N ASN A 156 33.34 -41.08 16.26
CA ASN A 156 34.47 -42.00 16.22
C ASN A 156 35.20 -42.11 17.58
N THR A 157 35.05 -41.12 18.44
CA THR A 157 35.73 -41.02 19.74
C THR A 157 34.73 -40.63 20.83
N GLN A 158 35.13 -40.74 22.10
CA GLN A 158 34.33 -40.27 23.24
C GLN A 158 34.22 -38.73 23.37
N TRP A 159 34.88 -37.99 22.48
CA TRP A 159 35.03 -36.54 22.55
C TRP A 159 34.05 -35.76 21.67
N GLY A 160 32.98 -36.41 21.18
CA GLY A 160 31.98 -35.77 20.31
C GLY A 160 32.48 -35.56 18.88
N TYR A 161 32.12 -34.41 18.29
CA TYR A 161 32.42 -34.02 16.92
C TYR A 161 33.21 -32.73 16.87
N SER A 162 34.23 -32.66 16.03
CA SER A 162 35.01 -31.44 15.82
C SER A 162 35.42 -31.24 14.37
N LEU A 163 35.28 -30.01 13.90
CA LEU A 163 35.61 -29.58 12.53
C LEU A 163 36.60 -28.42 12.59
N TYR A 164 37.72 -28.56 11.87
CA TYR A 164 38.58 -27.44 11.53
C TYR A 164 37.87 -26.51 10.53
N GLU A 165 37.15 -27.06 9.55
CA GLU A 165 36.36 -26.26 8.60
C GLU A 165 35.08 -27.00 8.17
N PHE A 166 34.04 -26.21 7.89
CA PHE A 166 32.78 -26.55 7.28
C PHE A 166 32.54 -25.61 6.10
N GLU A 167 33.13 -25.96 4.96
CA GLU A 167 33.09 -25.16 3.74
C GLU A 167 31.81 -25.49 2.95
N VAL A 168 31.20 -24.48 2.35
CA VAL A 168 30.01 -24.62 1.50
C VAL A 168 30.30 -23.96 0.17
N TYR A 169 30.37 -24.73 -0.91
CA TYR A 169 30.71 -24.22 -2.24
C TYR A 169 29.47 -24.03 -3.11
N GLY A 170 29.50 -22.99 -3.93
CA GLY A 170 28.45 -22.66 -4.89
C GLY A 170 28.81 -21.43 -5.73
N ASP A 171 27.87 -20.99 -6.56
CA ASP A 171 28.07 -19.84 -7.43
C ASP A 171 28.05 -18.53 -6.62
N ALA A 172 29.20 -17.86 -6.53
CA ALA A 172 29.39 -16.57 -5.85
C ALA A 172 28.54 -15.42 -6.44
N GLY A 173 27.97 -15.63 -7.64
CA GLY A 173 27.21 -14.62 -8.40
C GLY A 173 25.93 -14.13 -7.72
N GLY A 174 25.56 -14.70 -6.57
CA GLY A 174 24.43 -14.26 -5.74
C GLY A 174 24.78 -13.33 -4.58
N GLY A 175 26.05 -13.02 -4.29
CA GLY A 175 26.40 -12.33 -3.04
C GLY A 175 27.72 -11.56 -3.01
N GLY A 176 27.68 -10.29 -3.45
CA GLY A 176 28.38 -9.17 -2.81
C GLY A 176 29.87 -8.93 -3.09
N GLY A 177 30.16 -7.93 -3.92
CA GLY A 177 31.45 -7.23 -3.97
C GLY A 177 31.31 -5.81 -4.50
N GLY A 178 31.22 -4.83 -3.59
CA GLY A 178 31.50 -3.40 -3.81
C GLY A 178 30.53 -2.61 -4.70
N GLY A 179 29.43 -2.11 -4.12
CA GLY A 179 28.61 -1.04 -4.70
C GLY A 179 27.10 -1.35 -4.82
N GLY A 180 26.35 -1.12 -3.74
CA GLY A 180 24.88 -1.00 -3.75
C GLY A 180 24.10 -2.30 -3.44
N GLY A 181 23.45 -2.34 -2.28
CA GLY A 181 22.48 -3.37 -1.88
C GLY A 181 21.16 -3.31 -2.67
N GLY A 182 21.24 -3.37 -4.00
CA GLY A 182 20.13 -2.97 -4.86
C GLY A 182 19.09 -4.06 -5.19
N GLY A 183 19.40 -5.35 -5.13
CA GLY A 183 18.52 -6.36 -5.74
C GLY A 183 17.16 -6.63 -5.08
N SER A 184 16.89 -6.08 -3.89
CA SER A 184 15.66 -6.37 -3.13
C SER A 184 14.54 -5.37 -3.42
N ALA A 185 13.31 -5.87 -3.57
CA ALA A 185 12.10 -5.06 -3.69
C ALA A 185 11.83 -4.19 -2.45
N THR A 186 12.36 -4.58 -1.28
CA THR A 186 12.15 -3.90 0.00
C THR A 186 13.15 -2.78 0.26
N VAL A 187 14.19 -2.63 -0.57
CA VAL A 187 15.25 -1.64 -0.36
C VAL A 187 15.05 -0.47 -1.31
N ALA A 188 14.73 0.68 -0.75
CA ALA A 188 14.66 1.95 -1.47
C ALA A 188 16.00 2.67 -1.37
N ARG A 189 16.82 2.59 -2.43
CA ARG A 189 18.11 3.29 -2.53
C ARG A 189 17.94 4.67 -3.15
N SER A 190 18.62 5.67 -2.61
CA SER A 190 18.81 7.00 -3.18
C SER A 190 20.31 7.31 -3.30
N THR A 191 20.68 8.09 -4.31
CA THR A 191 22.07 8.53 -4.56
C THR A 191 22.26 10.03 -4.34
N THR A 192 21.24 10.72 -3.88
CA THR A 192 21.27 12.15 -3.52
C THR A 192 20.84 12.32 -2.07
N TYR A 193 21.01 13.51 -1.52
CA TYR A 193 20.50 13.88 -0.20
C TYR A 193 20.14 15.36 -0.15
N PRO A 194 19.23 15.79 0.75
CA PRO A 194 18.91 17.20 0.95
C PRO A 194 20.16 18.01 1.32
N GLN A 195 20.42 19.11 0.60
CA GLN A 195 21.57 19.99 0.85
C GLN A 195 21.27 21.07 1.90
N THR A 196 19.99 21.40 2.06
CA THR A 196 19.47 22.48 2.89
C THR A 196 18.25 22.01 3.65
N TYR A 197 17.92 22.68 4.76
CA TYR A 197 16.83 22.26 5.66
C TYR A 197 15.44 22.33 5.01
N ASP A 198 15.24 23.25 4.07
CA ASP A 198 13.98 23.46 3.33
C ASP A 198 13.60 22.30 2.41
N ALA A 199 14.49 21.33 2.16
CA ALA A 199 14.22 20.11 1.40
C ALA A 199 14.06 18.89 2.32
N TRP A 200 13.51 19.08 3.52
CA TRP A 200 13.38 18.02 4.53
C TRP A 200 12.46 16.88 4.08
N GLU A 201 11.53 17.13 3.15
CA GLU A 201 10.59 16.14 2.59
C GLU A 201 11.32 15.01 1.83
N ASP A 202 12.51 15.31 1.29
CA ASP A 202 13.41 14.32 0.66
C ASP A 202 14.25 13.54 1.69
N GLY A 203 14.08 13.76 2.99
CA GLY A 203 14.71 12.99 4.06
C GLY A 203 14.12 11.58 4.21
N LEU A 204 14.95 10.60 4.56
CA LEU A 204 14.50 9.22 4.78
C LEU A 204 13.80 9.08 6.13
N LEU A 205 12.61 8.51 6.13
CA LEU A 205 11.74 8.42 7.31
C LEU A 205 11.96 7.12 8.10
N ALA A 206 11.97 7.22 9.43
CA ALA A 206 11.82 6.07 10.33
C ALA A 206 10.98 6.43 11.54
N GLY A 207 10.26 5.45 12.10
CA GLY A 207 9.39 5.67 13.25
C GLY A 207 8.90 4.38 13.90
N ASN A 208 8.39 4.50 15.13
CA ASN A 208 7.77 3.40 15.89
C ASN A 208 6.32 3.69 16.29
N GLY A 209 5.71 4.72 15.67
CA GLY A 209 4.38 5.24 15.93
C GLY A 209 4.28 6.24 17.07
N LYS A 210 5.29 6.34 17.94
CA LYS A 210 5.44 7.44 18.90
C LYS A 210 6.50 8.41 18.40
N GLN A 211 7.73 7.94 18.27
CA GLN A 211 8.87 8.75 17.81
C GLN A 211 9.05 8.60 16.31
N GLY A 212 9.44 9.69 15.66
CA GLY A 212 9.80 9.76 14.25
C GLY A 212 11.15 10.42 14.07
N ILE A 213 11.88 10.03 13.02
CA ILE A 213 13.04 10.77 12.54
C ILE A 213 13.01 10.96 11.03
N ILE A 214 13.59 12.08 10.59
CA ILE A 214 13.83 12.41 9.18
C ILE A 214 15.35 12.51 8.99
N VAL A 215 15.94 11.54 8.29
CA VAL A 215 17.40 11.44 8.07
C VAL A 215 17.78 12.02 6.72
N PHE A 216 18.56 13.10 6.71
CA PHE A 216 18.99 13.72 5.44
C PHE A 216 20.01 12.81 4.75
N GLY A 217 20.99 12.32 5.49
CA GLY A 217 22.00 11.38 5.03
C GLY A 217 23.24 12.03 4.44
N ASN A 218 23.59 13.27 4.84
CA ASN A 218 24.84 13.88 4.40
C ASN A 218 26.05 13.11 5.01
N PRO A 219 27.07 12.73 4.22
CA PRO A 219 28.24 11.99 4.71
C PRO A 219 29.04 12.68 5.81
N ARG A 220 29.17 14.01 5.75
CA ARG A 220 30.09 14.77 6.61
C ARG A 220 29.39 15.67 7.62
N ASN A 221 28.22 16.19 7.28
CA ASN A 221 27.46 17.12 8.13
C ASN A 221 25.98 16.72 8.07
N ASP A 222 25.64 15.61 8.72
CA ASP A 222 24.28 15.10 8.67
C ASP A 222 23.33 15.90 9.52
N THR A 223 22.06 15.92 9.10
CA THR A 223 20.93 16.47 9.82
C THR A 223 19.91 15.36 10.02
N VAL A 224 19.47 15.20 11.27
CA VAL A 224 18.37 14.29 11.62
C VAL A 224 17.33 15.09 12.41
N VAL A 225 16.14 15.23 11.86
CA VAL A 225 15.01 15.89 12.56
C VAL A 225 14.30 14.84 13.41
N PHE A 226 13.93 15.21 14.63
CA PHE A 226 13.21 14.37 15.57
C PHE A 226 11.78 14.87 15.73
N ASP A 227 10.85 13.95 15.59
CA ASP A 227 9.42 14.13 15.75
C ASP A 227 8.88 13.23 16.87
N ASP A 228 7.75 13.63 17.42
CA ASP A 228 6.95 12.84 18.36
C ASP A 228 5.48 12.96 18.00
N LYS A 229 4.70 11.90 18.18
CA LYS A 229 3.28 11.88 17.91
C LYS A 229 2.55 12.99 18.65
N ASP A 230 3.01 13.32 19.86
CA ASP A 230 2.37 14.30 20.71
C ASP A 230 2.81 15.76 20.46
N PHE A 231 3.74 16.02 19.52
CA PHE A 231 4.20 17.37 19.20
C PHE A 231 3.18 18.17 18.39
N PHE A 232 2.22 18.74 19.12
CA PHE A 232 1.27 19.76 18.67
C PHE A 232 1.47 21.03 19.51
N MET A 233 1.15 22.18 18.92
CA MET A 233 1.24 23.46 19.64
C MET A 233 0.38 23.40 20.90
N ALA A 234 0.97 23.75 22.05
CA ALA A 234 0.30 23.61 23.33
C ALA A 234 -0.98 24.46 23.41
N ARG A 235 -1.98 23.92 24.12
CA ARG A 235 -3.21 24.64 24.46
C ARG A 235 -2.92 25.90 25.29
N THR A 236 -3.76 26.92 25.12
CA THR A 236 -3.62 28.19 25.85
C THR A 236 -4.56 28.24 27.06
N GLU A 237 -4.14 28.96 28.11
CA GLU A 237 -4.97 29.24 29.30
C GLU A 237 -6.22 30.04 28.95
N ALA A 238 -6.14 30.88 27.92
CA ALA A 238 -7.27 31.66 27.44
C ALA A 238 -8.34 30.80 26.76
N ARG A 239 -7.94 29.71 26.08
CA ARG A 239 -8.83 28.80 25.34
C ARG A 239 -8.36 27.35 25.45
N PRO A 240 -8.52 26.71 26.63
CA PRO A 240 -7.99 25.37 26.89
C PRO A 240 -8.70 24.25 26.13
N HIS A 241 -9.92 24.52 25.65
CA HIS A 241 -10.76 23.60 24.90
C HIS A 241 -11.40 24.32 23.72
N ARG A 242 -11.64 23.58 22.64
CA ARG A 242 -12.59 23.98 21.59
C ARG A 242 -14.00 23.98 22.16
N THR A 243 -14.85 24.88 21.67
CA THR A 243 -16.26 24.90 22.07
C THR A 243 -17.14 25.45 20.97
N PHE A 244 -18.44 25.16 21.08
CA PHE A 244 -19.52 25.65 20.24
C PHE A 244 -20.78 25.75 21.11
N ASN A 245 -21.80 26.44 20.60
CA ASN A 245 -23.07 26.63 21.27
C ASN A 245 -23.86 25.31 21.37
N THR A 246 -24.75 25.24 22.36
CA THR A 246 -25.89 24.32 22.30
C THR A 246 -26.95 24.96 21.39
N VAL A 247 -27.14 24.41 20.19
CA VAL A 247 -28.13 24.89 19.22
C VAL A 247 -29.53 24.59 19.74
N SER A 248 -30.42 25.58 19.73
CA SER A 248 -31.79 25.40 20.24
C SER A 248 -32.63 24.45 19.36
N PRO A 249 -33.57 23.69 19.95
CA PRO A 249 -34.50 22.86 19.19
C PRO A 249 -35.28 23.64 18.11
N ASP A 250 -35.64 24.89 18.40
CA ASP A 250 -36.33 25.77 17.44
C ASP A 250 -35.46 26.08 16.22
N ASN A 251 -34.18 26.38 16.41
CA ASN A 251 -33.25 26.61 15.30
C ASN A 251 -33.01 25.33 14.51
N LEU A 252 -32.87 24.17 15.18
CA LEU A 252 -32.74 22.88 14.50
C LEU A 252 -33.96 22.54 13.64
N ASN A 253 -35.16 22.76 14.16
CA ASN A 253 -36.40 22.59 13.40
C ASN A 253 -36.49 23.59 12.24
N ARG A 254 -36.08 24.84 12.45
CA ARG A 254 -36.07 25.86 11.40
C ARG A 254 -35.11 25.50 10.26
N VAL A 255 -33.91 24.99 10.57
CA VAL A 255 -32.99 24.48 9.54
C VAL A 255 -33.64 23.35 8.75
N ARG A 256 -34.25 22.36 9.43
CA ARG A 256 -34.96 21.24 8.77
C ARG A 256 -36.08 21.73 7.86
N ASP A 257 -36.91 22.66 8.32
CA ASP A 257 -38.04 23.19 7.55
C ASP A 257 -37.57 23.99 6.33
N LEU A 258 -36.48 24.76 6.45
CA LEU A 258 -35.86 25.47 5.33
C LEU A 258 -35.31 24.49 4.29
N LEU A 259 -34.67 23.39 4.71
CA LEU A 259 -34.17 22.35 3.81
C LEU A 259 -35.31 21.65 3.05
N LEU A 260 -36.37 21.24 3.77
CA LEU A 260 -37.51 20.53 3.17
C LEU A 260 -38.37 21.42 2.25
N SER A 261 -38.32 22.74 2.42
CA SER A 261 -38.98 23.71 1.54
C SER A 261 -38.11 24.16 0.35
N GLY A 262 -36.88 23.64 0.22
CA GLY A 262 -35.96 23.98 -0.86
C GLY A 262 -35.15 25.28 -0.65
N ASN A 263 -35.23 25.90 0.53
CA ASN A 263 -34.42 27.08 0.88
C ASN A 263 -33.07 26.66 1.48
N TYR A 264 -32.23 26.02 0.67
CA TYR A 264 -30.92 25.51 1.08
C TYR A 264 -29.98 26.62 1.54
N GLN A 265 -29.95 27.77 0.85
CA GLN A 265 -29.11 28.92 1.22
C GLN A 265 -29.44 29.42 2.64
N GLY A 266 -30.73 29.61 2.93
CA GLY A 266 -31.18 30.07 4.25
C GLY A 266 -30.88 29.04 5.35
N ALA A 267 -31.02 27.75 5.06
CA ALA A 267 -30.64 26.69 5.98
C ALA A 267 -29.13 26.69 6.28
N ASN A 268 -28.29 26.77 5.25
CA ASN A 268 -26.83 26.79 5.37
C ASN A 268 -26.35 28.01 6.17
N GLN A 269 -26.93 29.19 5.90
CA GLN A 269 -26.64 30.40 6.65
C GLN A 269 -27.03 30.27 8.13
N LEU A 270 -28.27 29.86 8.41
CA LEU A 270 -28.74 29.70 9.77
C LEU A 270 -27.88 28.69 10.55
N ALA A 271 -27.53 27.57 9.94
CA ALA A 271 -26.63 26.58 10.54
C ALA A 271 -25.25 27.16 10.89
N ALA A 272 -24.67 27.99 10.02
CA ALA A 272 -23.39 28.64 10.24
C ALA A 272 -23.44 29.72 11.35
N ASP A 273 -24.59 30.39 11.50
CA ASP A 273 -24.78 31.47 12.48
C ASP A 273 -24.99 30.95 13.90
N VAL A 274 -25.74 29.85 14.07
CA VAL A 274 -26.19 29.39 15.40
C VAL A 274 -25.17 28.50 16.11
N GLN A 275 -24.28 27.86 15.38
CA GLN A 275 -23.32 26.88 15.89
C GLN A 275 -22.26 27.49 16.83
N GLY A 276 -21.87 28.76 16.63
CA GLY A 276 -21.04 29.51 17.58
C GLY A 276 -19.64 28.93 17.86
N TYR A 277 -19.00 28.28 16.89
CA TYR A 277 -17.66 27.69 17.02
C TYR A 277 -16.64 28.72 17.49
N GLN A 278 -15.84 28.29 18.47
CA GLN A 278 -14.70 29.00 19.00
C GLN A 278 -13.53 28.02 19.05
N GLY A 279 -12.44 28.37 18.37
CA GLY A 279 -11.19 27.60 18.45
C GLY A 279 -10.64 27.53 19.88
N GLY A 280 -9.63 26.69 20.08
CA GLY A 280 -9.04 26.40 21.39
C GLY A 280 -8.37 25.03 21.36
N GLY A 281 -8.00 24.50 22.52
CA GLY A 281 -7.32 23.20 22.61
C GLY A 281 -5.92 23.24 22.01
N GLU A 282 -5.39 22.08 21.61
CA GLU A 282 -4.09 21.98 20.94
C GLU A 282 -4.13 22.56 19.52
N GLY A 283 -3.06 23.26 19.12
CA GLY A 283 -2.89 23.82 17.78
C GLY A 283 -2.16 22.88 16.82
N SER A 284 -1.51 23.41 15.79
CA SER A 284 -0.91 22.63 14.70
C SER A 284 0.22 21.69 15.13
N LYS A 285 0.39 20.58 14.40
CA LYS A 285 1.54 19.66 14.47
C LYS A 285 2.87 20.39 14.21
N HIS A 286 3.96 19.96 14.85
CA HIS A 286 5.29 20.55 14.63
C HIS A 286 6.46 19.56 14.85
N PRO A 287 7.65 19.82 14.26
CA PRO A 287 8.89 19.09 14.59
C PRO A 287 9.35 19.38 16.01
N GLY A 288 10.18 18.50 16.57
CA GLY A 288 10.83 18.75 17.86
C GLY A 288 12.10 19.58 17.71
N PHE A 289 13.16 18.95 17.21
CA PHE A 289 14.50 19.54 17.09
C PHE A 289 15.31 18.76 16.06
N LYS A 290 16.49 19.27 15.70
CA LYS A 290 17.44 18.55 14.86
C LYS A 290 18.70 18.16 15.61
N MET A 291 19.28 17.04 15.21
CA MET A 291 20.65 16.67 15.53
C MET A 291 21.56 16.96 14.35
N THR A 292 22.74 17.52 14.63
CA THR A 292 23.84 17.62 13.67
C THR A 292 24.93 16.58 13.99
N ILE A 293 25.38 15.85 12.98
CA ILE A 293 26.46 14.86 13.09
C ILE A 293 27.59 15.27 12.15
N GLN A 294 28.67 15.79 12.72
CA GLN A 294 29.76 16.43 11.98
C GLN A 294 31.05 15.61 12.06
N LEU A 295 31.50 15.10 10.92
CA LEU A 295 32.79 14.43 10.77
C LEU A 295 33.80 15.40 10.15
N PRO A 296 35.09 15.31 10.52
CA PRO A 296 36.15 16.08 9.86
C PRO A 296 36.29 15.65 8.39
N ASP A 297 36.84 16.54 7.56
CA ASP A 297 37.17 16.18 6.17
C ASP A 297 38.23 15.06 6.15
N SER A 298 37.95 14.04 5.33
CA SER A 298 38.81 12.87 5.09
C SER A 298 38.95 12.55 3.60
N GLY A 299 38.90 13.56 2.73
CA GLY A 299 39.13 13.41 1.30
C GLY A 299 37.87 13.09 0.49
N THR A 300 38.02 12.91 -0.82
CA THR A 300 36.88 12.89 -1.77
C THR A 300 35.86 11.79 -1.46
N ILE A 301 34.59 12.19 -1.34
CA ILE A 301 33.45 11.27 -1.18
C ILE A 301 33.20 10.52 -2.48
N ARG A 302 33.13 9.19 -2.39
CA ARG A 302 32.88 8.24 -3.46
C ARG A 302 31.82 7.23 -3.03
N ASP A 303 31.21 6.54 -4.00
CA ASP A 303 30.27 5.44 -3.77
C ASP A 303 29.11 5.77 -2.80
N TYR A 304 28.68 7.03 -2.79
CA TYR A 304 27.62 7.48 -1.90
C TYR A 304 26.31 6.77 -2.21
N SER A 305 25.63 6.32 -1.15
CA SER A 305 24.24 5.88 -1.20
C SER A 305 23.58 6.03 0.15
N ARG A 306 22.29 6.34 0.15
CA ARG A 306 21.43 6.18 1.32
C ARG A 306 20.27 5.26 0.96
N SER A 307 19.71 4.56 1.94
CA SER A 307 18.61 3.65 1.69
C SER A 307 17.73 3.44 2.91
N THR A 308 16.46 3.16 2.67
CA THR A 308 15.59 2.53 3.67
C THR A 308 15.36 1.08 3.26
N ASP A 309 15.72 0.13 4.12
CA ASP A 309 15.28 -1.26 3.97
C ASP A 309 14.00 -1.44 4.77
N TYR A 310 12.88 -1.50 4.06
CA TYR A 310 11.55 -1.62 4.67
C TYR A 310 11.34 -2.95 5.39
N ALA A 311 12.09 -4.00 5.03
CA ALA A 311 11.99 -5.30 5.69
C ALA A 311 12.68 -5.32 7.05
N SER A 312 13.76 -4.57 7.25
CA SER A 312 14.42 -4.43 8.54
C SER A 312 13.96 -3.18 9.32
N GLY A 313 13.38 -2.20 8.63
CA GLY A 313 13.07 -0.88 9.18
C GLY A 313 14.32 -0.06 9.52
N VAL A 314 15.40 -0.26 8.78
CA VAL A 314 16.69 0.42 8.98
C VAL A 314 16.96 1.38 7.84
N VAL A 315 17.30 2.62 8.20
CA VAL A 315 17.88 3.62 7.30
C VAL A 315 19.39 3.52 7.36
N SER A 316 20.05 3.41 6.21
CA SER A 316 21.50 3.31 6.09
C SER A 316 22.05 4.40 5.18
N VAL A 317 23.21 4.96 5.54
CA VAL A 317 23.99 5.89 4.73
C VAL A 317 25.39 5.31 4.57
N ASN A 318 25.86 5.16 3.34
CA ASN A 318 27.13 4.54 3.00
C ASN A 318 27.92 5.45 2.06
N TRP A 319 29.24 5.54 2.26
CA TRP A 319 30.15 6.24 1.35
C TRP A 319 31.58 5.74 1.55
N THR A 320 32.45 6.08 0.62
CA THR A 320 33.90 5.83 0.72
C THR A 320 34.65 7.16 0.68
N ASP A 321 35.70 7.31 1.48
CA ASP A 321 36.68 8.39 1.39
C ASP A 321 38.11 7.85 1.60
N ASP A 322 39.10 8.71 1.85
CA ASP A 322 40.50 8.30 1.96
C ASP A 322 40.80 7.49 3.23
N LYS A 323 39.87 7.45 4.20
CA LYS A 323 39.94 6.59 5.39
C LYS A 323 39.26 5.24 5.17
N GLY A 324 38.47 5.06 4.11
CA GLY A 324 37.83 3.80 3.75
C GLY A 324 36.32 3.90 3.62
N THR A 325 35.63 2.77 3.76
CA THR A 325 34.18 2.69 3.63
C THR A 325 33.50 2.94 4.96
N TRP A 326 32.64 3.95 4.97
CA TRP A 326 31.82 4.36 6.10
C TRP A 326 30.38 3.86 5.96
N LYS A 327 29.76 3.63 7.11
CA LYS A 327 28.36 3.29 7.23
C LYS A 327 27.77 4.03 8.44
N ARG A 328 26.55 4.54 8.29
CA ARG A 328 25.73 5.04 9.40
C ARG A 328 24.35 4.43 9.31
N ASP A 329 23.91 3.81 10.39
CA ASP A 329 22.56 3.24 10.49
C ASP A 329 21.69 4.05 11.44
N SER A 330 20.39 4.08 11.16
CA SER A 330 19.37 4.72 11.99
C SER A 330 18.06 3.93 11.92
N PHE A 331 17.46 3.66 13.08
CA PHE A 331 16.13 3.04 13.18
C PHE A 331 15.44 3.50 14.45
N VAL A 332 14.12 3.36 14.51
CA VAL A 332 13.33 3.70 15.71
C VAL A 332 12.74 2.42 16.26
N SER A 333 13.32 1.92 17.36
CA SER A 333 12.93 0.64 17.96
C SER A 333 11.60 0.76 18.67
N ARG A 334 10.63 -0.07 18.28
CA ARG A 334 9.36 -0.23 19.00
C ARG A 334 9.56 -0.96 20.32
N VAL A 335 10.41 -1.99 20.32
CA VAL A 335 10.63 -2.86 21.50
C VAL A 335 11.48 -2.21 22.59
N ASP A 336 12.34 -1.28 22.22
CA ASP A 336 13.17 -0.53 23.18
C ASP A 336 12.66 0.90 23.40
N GLY A 337 11.66 1.33 22.61
CA GLY A 337 11.03 2.65 22.73
C GLY A 337 12.02 3.80 22.57
N ALA A 338 12.98 3.68 21.65
CA ALA A 338 14.03 4.67 21.43
C ALA A 338 14.50 4.69 19.97
N THR A 339 14.94 5.86 19.52
CA THR A 339 15.71 6.00 18.29
C THR A 339 17.14 5.51 18.53
N VAL A 340 17.67 4.72 17.59
CA VAL A 340 19.02 4.18 17.63
C VAL A 340 19.77 4.65 16.39
N GLN A 341 20.93 5.26 16.58
CA GLN A 341 21.82 5.65 15.48
C GLN A 341 23.23 5.12 15.74
N TYR A 342 23.84 4.49 14.75
CA TYR A 342 25.13 3.80 14.90
C TYR A 342 26.10 4.24 13.81
N LEU A 343 27.29 4.64 14.23
CA LEU A 343 28.38 5.10 13.37
C LEU A 343 29.68 4.37 13.77
N PRO A 344 30.00 3.23 13.14
CA PRO A 344 31.30 2.59 13.26
C PRO A 344 32.38 3.32 12.44
N ALA A 345 33.62 3.29 12.92
CA ALA A 345 34.78 3.65 12.11
C ALA A 345 35.07 2.56 11.07
N PRO A 346 35.64 2.89 9.89
CA PRO A 346 36.15 1.90 8.97
C PRO A 346 37.18 0.99 9.65
N ALA A 347 37.31 -0.24 9.18
CA ALA A 347 38.24 -1.22 9.76
C ALA A 347 39.66 -0.64 9.84
N GLY A 348 40.28 -0.72 11.02
CA GLY A 348 41.61 -0.17 11.29
C GLY A 348 41.70 1.35 11.49
N GLN A 349 40.60 2.08 11.33
CA GLN A 349 40.57 3.54 11.49
C GLN A 349 40.06 3.97 12.88
N ARG A 350 40.03 5.29 13.10
CA ARG A 350 39.39 5.94 14.23
C ARG A 350 38.41 7.03 13.77
N LEU A 351 37.34 7.16 14.53
CA LEU A 351 36.26 8.13 14.33
C LEU A 351 36.45 9.33 15.25
N ASN A 352 36.36 10.52 14.64
CA ASN A 352 36.18 11.78 15.33
C ASN A 352 34.85 12.37 14.86
N VAL A 353 34.00 12.82 15.78
CA VAL A 353 32.68 13.38 15.45
C VAL A 353 32.28 14.44 16.46
N THR A 354 31.63 15.50 16.00
CA THR A 354 30.96 16.49 16.84
C THR A 354 29.45 16.35 16.67
N LEU A 355 28.75 16.28 17.80
CA LEU A 355 27.31 16.06 17.88
C LEU A 355 26.64 17.24 18.57
N GLY A 356 25.54 17.74 18.02
CA GLY A 356 24.80 18.86 18.60
C GLY A 356 23.28 18.72 18.41
N LEU A 357 22.52 19.35 19.30
CA LEU A 357 21.06 19.51 19.18
C LEU A 357 20.71 20.99 19.05
N SER A 358 19.80 21.33 18.15
CA SER A 358 19.31 22.69 17.95
C SER A 358 17.91 22.73 17.33
N ILE A 359 17.27 23.90 17.36
CA ILE A 359 16.06 24.19 16.58
C ILE A 359 16.50 24.95 15.32
N ASP A 360 16.13 24.43 14.14
CA ASP A 360 16.40 25.11 12.87
C ASP A 360 15.38 26.24 12.65
N PRO A 361 15.80 27.42 12.13
CA PRO A 361 14.87 28.47 11.74
C PRO A 361 13.75 28.00 10.79
N GLY A 362 14.02 27.04 9.91
CA GLY A 362 13.04 26.46 8.98
C GLY A 362 11.92 25.66 9.66
N MET A 363 12.06 25.30 10.94
CA MET A 363 10.98 24.68 11.72
C MET A 363 9.85 25.65 12.07
N ASN A 364 10.10 26.97 11.96
CA ASN A 364 9.18 28.05 12.32
C ASN A 364 8.69 28.08 13.78
N LEU A 365 9.33 27.33 14.69
CA LEU A 365 8.95 27.25 16.11
C LEU A 365 9.20 28.56 16.87
N ILE A 366 10.33 29.21 16.61
CA ILE A 366 10.73 30.46 17.31
C ILE A 366 9.73 31.58 17.00
N ASN A 367 9.27 31.66 15.74
CA ASN A 367 8.26 32.63 15.30
C ASN A 367 6.90 32.41 15.99
N LYS A 368 6.65 31.19 16.48
CA LYS A 368 5.47 30.82 17.27
C LYS A 368 5.68 30.97 18.79
N GLY A 369 6.78 31.60 19.21
CA GLY A 369 7.08 31.89 20.62
C GLY A 369 7.66 30.71 21.39
N VAL A 370 8.07 29.63 20.72
CA VAL A 370 8.79 28.52 21.36
C VAL A 370 10.21 28.98 21.72
N THR A 371 10.62 28.76 22.96
CA THR A 371 11.99 28.99 23.43
C THR A 371 12.65 27.67 23.77
N TYR A 372 13.98 27.59 23.72
CA TYR A 372 14.70 26.36 24.03
C TYR A 372 16.00 26.62 24.80
N THR A 373 16.45 25.59 25.51
CA THR A 373 17.70 25.57 26.26
C THR A 373 18.42 24.25 25.98
N ASN A 374 19.72 24.32 25.75
CA ASN A 374 20.57 23.14 25.63
C ASN A 374 21.19 22.84 27.01
N ASN A 375 20.91 21.66 27.53
CA ASN A 375 21.34 21.17 28.84
C ASN A 375 22.31 19.98 28.70
N SER A 376 23.08 19.96 27.60
CA SER A 376 23.96 18.84 27.28
C SER A 376 25.13 18.69 28.26
N SER A 377 25.56 17.46 28.44
CA SER A 377 26.75 17.03 29.17
C SER A 377 27.58 16.09 28.30
N THR A 378 28.77 15.69 28.75
CA THR A 378 29.61 14.75 27.97
C THR A 378 28.96 13.38 27.76
N GLY A 379 28.00 12.98 28.61
CA GLY A 379 27.29 11.71 28.48
C GLY A 379 25.97 11.79 27.69
N PHE A 380 25.36 12.98 27.64
CA PHE A 380 24.02 13.18 27.08
C PHE A 380 23.93 14.50 26.33
N LEU A 381 23.37 14.46 25.12
CA LEU A 381 22.79 15.67 24.52
C LEU A 381 21.37 15.84 25.06
N ASP A 382 20.99 17.06 25.40
CA ASP A 382 19.70 17.36 26.03
C ASP A 382 19.19 18.73 25.54
N LEU A 383 18.05 18.74 24.86
CA LEU A 383 17.37 19.95 24.42
C LEU A 383 15.98 20.02 25.04
N ARG A 384 15.72 21.12 25.74
CA ARG A 384 14.46 21.40 26.44
C ARG A 384 13.81 22.61 25.80
N ALA A 385 12.54 22.50 25.43
CA ALA A 385 11.79 23.56 24.80
C ALA A 385 10.53 23.91 25.59
N LYS A 386 10.22 25.20 25.69
CA LYS A 386 8.97 25.72 26.25
C LYS A 386 8.11 26.31 25.16
N TYR A 387 6.81 26.05 25.24
CA TYR A 387 5.83 26.77 24.44
C TYR A 387 5.66 28.21 24.94
N ALA A 388 4.96 29.03 24.15
CA ALA A 388 4.75 30.45 24.44
C ALA A 388 4.08 30.68 25.80
N ALA A 389 4.26 31.87 26.39
CA ALA A 389 3.63 32.24 27.66
C ALA A 389 2.10 32.08 27.61
N GLY A 390 1.50 31.68 28.75
CA GLY A 390 0.05 31.40 28.84
C GLY A 390 -0.36 30.03 28.29
N THR A 391 0.56 29.06 28.22
CA THR A 391 0.32 27.67 27.81
C THR A 391 0.54 26.67 28.95
N TYR A 392 0.16 27.04 30.18
CA TYR A 392 0.30 26.18 31.36
C TYR A 392 1.75 25.79 31.71
N ASN A 393 2.75 26.52 31.22
CA ASN A 393 4.17 26.12 31.30
C ASN A 393 4.44 24.72 30.70
N ALA A 394 3.72 24.41 29.62
CA ALA A 394 3.96 23.23 28.81
C ALA A 394 5.30 23.33 28.09
N GLY A 395 5.84 22.17 27.71
CA GLY A 395 7.09 22.07 26.97
C GLY A 395 7.36 20.66 26.48
N TYR A 396 8.53 20.45 25.89
CA TYR A 396 9.00 19.12 25.50
C TYR A 396 10.52 19.02 25.70
N GLU A 397 11.01 17.78 25.76
CA GLU A 397 12.43 17.47 25.93
C GLU A 397 12.85 16.36 24.96
N GLY A 398 14.07 16.48 24.45
CA GLY A 398 14.75 15.48 23.65
C GLY A 398 16.11 15.17 24.23
N VAL A 399 16.34 13.90 24.56
CA VAL A 399 17.60 13.46 25.19
C VAL A 399 18.24 12.38 24.33
N THR A 400 19.54 12.47 24.12
CA THR A 400 20.35 11.46 23.44
C THR A 400 21.51 11.01 24.33
N ARG A 401 21.58 9.72 24.66
CA ARG A 401 22.73 9.09 25.33
C ARG A 401 23.83 8.77 24.32
N ILE A 402 25.08 9.10 24.67
CA ILE A 402 26.27 8.83 23.83
C ILE A 402 27.06 7.65 24.40
N VAL A 403 27.02 6.52 23.69
CA VAL A 403 27.79 5.29 23.99
C VAL A 403 28.92 5.15 22.98
N THR A 404 30.15 5.05 23.47
CA THR A 404 31.37 5.03 22.65
C THR A 404 32.55 4.56 23.50
N ASP A 405 33.58 4.05 22.84
CA ASP A 405 34.90 3.74 23.42
C ASP A 405 35.91 4.90 23.29
N GLY A 406 35.54 5.99 22.59
CA GLY A 406 36.37 7.19 22.44
C GLY A 406 36.27 8.18 23.60
N THR A 407 37.09 9.23 23.53
CA THR A 407 37.12 10.31 24.52
C THR A 407 36.06 11.36 24.19
N LYS A 408 35.21 11.69 25.19
CA LYS A 408 34.12 12.67 25.07
C LYS A 408 34.51 13.99 25.73
N ALA A 409 34.32 15.10 25.05
CA ALA A 409 34.55 16.45 25.58
C ALA A 409 33.43 17.40 25.14
N MET A 410 33.10 18.38 25.99
CA MET A 410 32.21 19.47 25.59
C MET A 410 32.92 20.41 24.62
N SER A 411 32.20 20.87 23.59
CA SER A 411 32.62 21.91 22.65
C SER A 411 31.49 22.92 22.54
N GLY A 412 31.50 23.93 23.42
CA GLY A 412 30.32 24.76 23.66
C GLY A 412 29.16 23.91 24.20
N THR A 413 28.02 23.93 23.52
CA THR A 413 26.83 23.09 23.83
C THR A 413 26.83 21.75 23.11
N ASN A 414 27.85 21.47 22.29
CA ASN A 414 28.00 20.23 21.54
C ASN A 414 28.91 19.25 22.28
N VAL A 415 28.88 17.98 21.88
CA VAL A 415 29.80 16.95 22.37
C VAL A 415 30.70 16.50 21.23
N SER A 416 32.01 16.62 21.42
CA SER A 416 33.02 16.04 20.54
C SER A 416 33.47 14.68 21.08
N VAL A 417 33.44 13.67 20.22
CA VAL A 417 34.00 12.33 20.47
C VAL A 417 35.24 12.18 19.61
N THR A 418 36.35 11.73 20.21
CA THR A 418 37.63 11.56 19.52
C THR A 418 38.22 10.18 19.76
N ASN A 419 38.99 9.67 18.78
CA ASN A 419 39.67 8.38 18.84
C ASN A 419 38.75 7.18 19.12
N ALA A 420 37.49 7.23 18.67
CA ALA A 420 36.54 6.13 18.85
C ALA A 420 36.68 5.06 17.77
N THR A 421 36.28 3.82 18.06
CA THR A 421 35.99 2.81 17.03
C THR A 421 34.51 2.80 16.64
N TYR A 422 33.63 3.33 17.50
CA TYR A 422 32.22 3.54 17.18
C TYR A 422 31.59 4.65 18.02
N VAL A 423 30.47 5.18 17.54
CA VAL A 423 29.52 5.97 18.33
C VAL A 423 28.12 5.39 18.15
N LEU A 424 27.46 5.08 19.26
CA LEU A 424 26.06 4.67 19.35
C LEU A 424 25.27 5.76 20.09
N LEU A 425 24.20 6.22 19.46
CA LEU A 425 23.31 7.26 19.96
C LEU A 425 21.94 6.65 20.23
N LEU A 426 21.43 6.85 21.45
CA LEU A 426 20.11 6.38 21.86
C LEU A 426 19.27 7.59 22.26
N SER A 427 18.18 7.85 21.56
CA SER A 427 17.39 9.07 21.74
C SER A 427 15.93 8.81 22.12
N GLN A 428 15.41 9.61 23.04
CA GLN A 428 13.99 9.64 23.41
C GLN A 428 13.46 11.07 23.42
N THR A 429 12.19 11.23 23.06
CA THR A 429 11.42 12.48 23.10
C THR A 429 10.25 12.36 24.08
N GLN A 430 9.85 13.49 24.66
CA GLN A 430 8.69 13.56 25.53
C GLN A 430 8.09 14.97 25.52
N ARG A 431 6.77 15.05 25.32
CA ARG A 431 5.97 16.25 25.61
C ARG A 431 5.48 16.26 27.06
N TYR A 432 5.35 17.45 27.63
CA TYR A 432 4.82 17.72 28.96
C TYR A 432 3.75 18.82 28.87
N ASP A 433 2.52 18.54 29.31
CA ASP A 433 1.38 19.49 29.21
C ASP A 433 1.36 20.56 30.31
N GLY A 434 2.39 20.62 31.15
CA GLY A 434 2.53 21.65 32.17
C GLY A 434 1.51 21.49 33.30
N THR A 435 1.04 22.61 33.86
CA THR A 435 0.08 22.66 34.97
C THR A 435 -1.36 22.38 34.56
N TYR A 436 -1.61 22.05 33.29
CA TYR A 436 -2.93 21.71 32.80
C TYR A 436 -3.50 20.49 33.55
N GLN A 437 -4.78 20.55 33.92
CA GLN A 437 -5.49 19.51 34.69
C GLN A 437 -4.75 18.99 35.94
N GLY A 438 -4.01 19.88 36.63
CA GLY A 438 -3.30 19.53 37.87
C GLY A 438 -1.93 18.89 37.65
N GLY A 439 -1.38 18.97 36.44
CA GLY A 439 0.01 18.63 36.16
C GLY A 439 1.02 19.59 36.81
N VAL A 440 2.30 19.41 36.47
CA VAL A 440 3.40 20.26 36.94
C VAL A 440 4.13 20.90 35.76
N THR A 441 4.87 21.97 36.01
CA THR A 441 5.62 22.66 34.95
C THR A 441 6.60 21.71 34.25
N ALA A 442 6.83 21.94 32.96
CA ALA A 442 7.80 21.14 32.18
C ALA A 442 9.18 21.09 32.87
N GLU A 443 9.64 22.16 33.50
CA GLU A 443 10.91 22.18 34.24
C GLU A 443 10.94 21.24 35.44
N THR A 444 9.80 21.09 36.12
CA THR A 444 9.68 20.14 37.24
C THR A 444 9.85 18.71 36.72
N GLU A 445 9.30 18.39 35.55
CA GLU A 445 9.48 17.09 34.89
C GLU A 445 10.93 16.87 34.43
N TRP A 446 11.53 17.87 33.76
CA TRP A 446 12.91 17.80 33.27
C TRP A 446 13.92 17.52 34.39
N ASN A 447 13.69 18.08 35.58
CA ASN A 447 14.56 17.90 36.74
C ASN A 447 14.51 16.48 37.32
N ARG A 448 13.50 15.67 36.95
CA ARG A 448 13.43 14.25 37.32
C ARG A 448 14.37 13.37 36.50
N GLN A 449 14.86 13.86 35.36
CA GLN A 449 15.80 13.15 34.47
C GLN A 449 15.31 11.75 34.04
N THR A 450 14.00 11.62 33.83
CA THR A 450 13.35 10.35 33.48
C THR A 450 13.86 9.78 32.15
N LEU A 451 14.10 10.63 31.14
CA LEU A 451 14.61 10.21 29.84
C LEU A 451 16.06 9.70 29.95
N GLN A 452 16.92 10.41 30.65
CA GLN A 452 18.31 10.03 30.91
C GLN A 452 18.37 8.69 31.65
N THR A 453 17.50 8.49 32.64
CA THR A 453 17.39 7.23 33.40
C THR A 453 16.97 6.07 32.50
N ARG A 454 15.91 6.24 31.70
CA ARG A 454 15.44 5.22 30.75
C ARG A 454 16.50 4.85 29.72
N LEU A 455 17.12 5.86 29.09
CA LEU A 455 18.18 5.66 28.10
C LEU A 455 19.43 4.99 28.70
N SER A 456 19.73 5.25 29.97
CA SER A 456 20.84 4.58 30.68
C SER A 456 20.57 3.09 30.92
N GLY A 457 19.30 2.71 31.10
CA GLY A 457 18.87 1.31 31.26
C GLY A 457 18.87 0.50 29.96
N LEU A 458 18.98 1.14 28.79
CA LEU A 458 19.07 0.44 27.51
C LEU A 458 20.46 -0.18 27.31
N SER A 459 20.50 -1.27 26.52
CA SER A 459 21.74 -1.93 26.11
C SER A 459 22.67 -0.96 25.38
N GLY A 460 23.96 -0.99 25.72
CA GLY A 460 25.01 -0.28 24.97
C GLY A 460 25.50 -1.03 23.73
N SER A 461 24.92 -2.18 23.39
CA SER A 461 25.28 -3.01 22.23
C SER A 461 24.34 -2.74 21.06
N TYR A 462 24.89 -2.26 19.95
CA TYR A 462 24.16 -2.06 18.70
C TYR A 462 23.51 -3.37 18.20
N ASP A 463 24.25 -4.47 18.18
CA ASP A 463 23.75 -5.77 17.69
C ASP A 463 22.55 -6.28 18.51
N THR A 464 22.57 -6.03 19.83
CA THR A 464 21.43 -6.38 20.69
C THR A 464 20.18 -5.57 20.34
N LEU A 465 20.34 -4.26 20.16
CA LEU A 465 19.22 -3.37 19.80
C LEU A 465 18.70 -3.68 18.39
N LEU A 466 19.61 -3.88 17.43
CA LEU A 466 19.28 -4.18 16.05
C LEU A 466 18.52 -5.52 15.94
N SER A 467 19.02 -6.59 16.56
CA SER A 467 18.38 -7.91 16.49
C SER A 467 16.97 -7.90 17.07
N ARG A 468 16.76 -7.21 18.20
CA ARG A 468 15.44 -7.02 18.81
C ARG A 468 14.50 -6.21 17.92
N HIS A 469 14.97 -5.09 17.37
CA HIS A 469 14.22 -4.24 16.45
C HIS A 469 13.81 -5.01 15.20
N VAL A 470 14.78 -5.57 14.47
CA VAL A 470 14.55 -6.29 13.21
C VAL A 470 13.66 -7.50 13.43
N GLY A 471 13.88 -8.27 14.49
CA GLY A 471 13.05 -9.43 14.83
C GLY A 471 11.58 -9.04 15.07
N ASN A 472 11.32 -7.95 15.80
CA ASN A 472 9.96 -7.45 16.02
C ASN A 472 9.33 -6.90 14.74
N HIS A 473 10.09 -6.10 13.99
CA HIS A 473 9.62 -5.46 12.76
C HIS A 473 9.27 -6.49 11.69
N GLN A 474 10.17 -7.44 11.42
CA GLN A 474 9.97 -8.50 10.42
C GLN A 474 8.80 -9.41 10.76
N ALA A 475 8.56 -9.71 12.04
CA ALA A 475 7.43 -10.51 12.48
C ALA A 475 6.06 -9.91 12.10
N ILE A 476 6.00 -8.59 11.86
CA ILE A 476 4.82 -7.87 11.39
C ILE A 476 4.89 -7.66 9.88
N PHE A 477 5.99 -7.06 9.42
CA PHE A 477 6.13 -6.60 8.05
C PHE A 477 6.11 -7.76 7.04
N ASN A 478 6.77 -8.88 7.33
CA ASN A 478 6.90 -9.99 6.38
C ASN A 478 5.63 -10.86 6.24
N ARG A 479 4.57 -10.55 6.98
CA ARG A 479 3.29 -11.27 6.86
C ARG A 479 2.65 -11.12 5.48
N VAL A 480 2.91 -10.00 4.79
CA VAL A 480 2.41 -9.75 3.44
C VAL A 480 3.57 -9.35 2.53
N SER A 481 3.62 -9.97 1.35
CA SER A 481 4.61 -9.68 0.31
C SER A 481 3.94 -9.52 -1.05
N LEU A 482 4.55 -8.70 -1.90
CA LEU A 482 4.17 -8.48 -3.30
C LEU A 482 5.42 -8.57 -4.17
N ASP A 483 5.35 -9.40 -5.20
CA ASP A 483 6.35 -9.51 -6.27
C ASP A 483 5.63 -9.31 -7.61
N LEU A 484 5.99 -8.28 -8.36
CA LEU A 484 5.42 -7.93 -9.67
C LEU A 484 6.31 -8.45 -10.81
N GLY A 485 7.24 -9.36 -10.52
CA GLY A 485 8.13 -9.99 -11.48
C GLY A 485 9.28 -9.08 -11.96
N ALA A 486 9.65 -8.07 -11.16
CA ALA A 486 10.78 -7.19 -11.45
C ALA A 486 12.12 -7.93 -11.32
N GLY A 487 13.04 -7.69 -12.26
CA GLY A 487 14.37 -8.27 -12.21
C GLY A 487 15.24 -7.63 -11.11
N ALA A 488 16.23 -8.36 -10.61
CA ALA A 488 17.17 -7.84 -9.61
C ALA A 488 17.91 -6.56 -10.08
N THR A 489 18.19 -6.44 -11.38
CA THR A 489 18.79 -5.24 -11.97
C THR A 489 17.88 -4.02 -11.88
N ASP A 490 16.56 -4.18 -12.10
CA ASP A 490 15.61 -3.08 -11.99
C ASP A 490 15.39 -2.67 -10.54
N ARG A 491 15.29 -3.66 -9.63
CA ARG A 491 15.21 -3.41 -8.18
C ARG A 491 16.42 -2.62 -7.68
N ALA A 492 17.59 -2.81 -8.29
CA ALA A 492 18.84 -2.15 -7.92
C ALA A 492 18.97 -0.69 -8.32
N LYS A 493 18.08 -0.20 -9.19
CA LYS A 493 18.04 1.21 -9.57
C LYS A 493 17.66 2.09 -8.38
N SER A 494 18.22 3.29 -8.35
CA SER A 494 17.87 4.28 -7.34
C SER A 494 16.41 4.75 -7.51
N THR A 495 15.82 5.31 -6.47
CA THR A 495 14.46 5.85 -6.52
C THR A 495 14.35 6.96 -7.55
N GLU A 496 15.38 7.80 -7.69
CA GLU A 496 15.44 8.84 -8.72
C GLU A 496 15.37 8.25 -10.13
N GLN A 497 16.12 7.16 -10.37
CA GLN A 497 16.11 6.48 -11.67
C GLN A 497 14.75 5.87 -11.97
N LEU A 498 14.13 5.16 -11.01
CA LEU A 498 12.83 4.53 -11.20
C LEU A 498 11.71 5.56 -11.42
N LEU A 499 11.70 6.66 -10.65
CA LEU A 499 10.74 7.76 -10.84
C LEU A 499 10.93 8.41 -12.22
N ALA A 500 12.18 8.70 -12.62
CA ALA A 500 12.47 9.28 -13.94
C ALA A 500 12.09 8.35 -15.10
N GLU A 501 12.32 7.05 -14.98
CA GLU A 501 11.88 6.06 -15.98
C GLU A 501 10.35 6.05 -16.09
N GLN A 502 9.64 6.04 -14.95
CA GLN A 502 8.18 5.99 -14.94
C GLN A 502 7.53 7.22 -15.59
N LYS A 503 8.15 8.40 -15.50
CA LYS A 503 7.67 9.63 -16.16
C LYS A 503 7.39 9.45 -17.65
N THR A 504 8.18 8.63 -18.33
CA THR A 504 8.07 8.39 -19.77
C THR A 504 7.41 7.05 -20.12
N ALA A 505 7.39 6.09 -19.19
CA ALA A 505 6.80 4.78 -19.43
C ALA A 505 5.26 4.83 -19.53
N ALA A 506 4.69 4.14 -20.52
CA ALA A 506 3.25 4.07 -20.71
C ALA A 506 2.55 3.14 -19.68
N VAL A 507 3.28 2.15 -19.18
CA VAL A 507 2.81 1.15 -18.23
C VAL A 507 3.57 1.24 -16.89
N PRO A 508 3.05 0.64 -15.80
CA PRO A 508 3.75 0.60 -14.53
C PRO A 508 5.15 -0.03 -14.61
N ASN A 509 6.13 0.61 -13.99
CA ASN A 509 7.43 0.03 -13.70
C ASN A 509 7.29 -0.89 -12.48
N ALA A 510 7.44 -2.20 -12.69
CA ALA A 510 7.23 -3.21 -11.65
C ALA A 510 8.11 -2.97 -10.40
N ALA A 511 9.39 -2.61 -10.56
CA ALA A 511 10.29 -2.36 -9.43
C ALA A 511 9.86 -1.12 -8.61
N LEU A 512 9.39 -0.07 -9.28
CA LEU A 512 8.87 1.12 -8.59
C LEU A 512 7.58 0.80 -7.82
N PHE A 513 6.67 0.05 -8.43
CA PHE A 513 5.38 -0.28 -7.82
C PHE A 513 5.53 -1.25 -6.65
N GLU A 514 6.48 -2.21 -6.72
CA GLU A 514 6.89 -2.98 -5.55
C GLU A 514 7.40 -2.06 -4.44
N ARG A 515 8.27 -1.09 -4.76
CA ARG A 515 8.80 -0.14 -3.79
C ARG A 515 7.71 0.72 -3.15
N MET A 516 6.73 1.19 -3.92
CA MET A 516 5.55 1.92 -3.43
C MET A 516 4.69 1.07 -2.48
N PHE A 517 4.52 -0.23 -2.79
CA PHE A 517 3.81 -1.16 -1.91
C PHE A 517 4.51 -1.31 -0.55
N TYR A 518 5.82 -1.55 -0.56
CA TYR A 518 6.58 -1.75 0.67
C TYR A 518 6.74 -0.46 1.47
N SER A 519 6.95 0.69 0.82
CA SER A 519 7.06 1.99 1.50
C SER A 519 5.76 2.36 2.23
N GLY A 520 4.60 2.10 1.61
CA GLY A 520 3.30 2.36 2.22
C GLY A 520 3.04 1.54 3.47
N ARG A 521 3.31 0.23 3.42
CA ARG A 521 3.18 -0.63 4.61
C ARG A 521 4.15 -0.22 5.71
N TYR A 522 5.37 0.20 5.34
CA TYR A 522 6.40 0.61 6.28
C TYR A 522 6.05 1.93 6.96
N HIS A 523 5.57 2.94 6.21
CA HIS A 523 5.14 4.22 6.77
C HIS A 523 3.94 4.05 7.70
N LEU A 524 2.92 3.28 7.29
CA LEU A 524 1.77 2.99 8.17
C LEU A 524 2.21 2.33 9.48
N LEU A 525 3.10 1.34 9.43
CA LEU A 525 3.63 0.71 10.63
C LEU A 525 4.50 1.67 11.46
N GLY A 526 5.29 2.52 10.80
CA GLY A 526 6.19 3.48 11.44
C GLY A 526 5.50 4.68 12.07
N SER A 527 4.27 4.99 11.66
CA SER A 527 3.43 6.07 12.21
C SER A 527 2.32 5.57 13.13
N SER A 528 2.30 4.28 13.48
CA SER A 528 1.25 3.68 14.30
C SER A 528 1.78 2.87 15.49
N ASN A 529 1.04 2.92 16.59
CA ASN A 529 1.29 2.13 17.79
C ASN A 529 -0.04 1.78 18.49
N ALA A 530 0.01 1.26 19.73
CA ALA A 530 -1.17 0.85 20.48
C ALA A 530 -2.17 1.97 20.81
N THR A 531 -1.76 3.24 20.77
CA THR A 531 -2.58 4.42 21.14
C THR A 531 -2.54 5.53 20.08
N ALA A 532 -1.94 5.30 18.92
CA ALA A 532 -1.83 6.29 17.86
C ALA A 532 -1.94 5.65 16.47
N ALA A 533 -2.67 6.34 15.59
CA ALA A 533 -2.74 6.11 14.15
C ALA A 533 -2.03 7.27 13.43
N PRO A 534 -1.74 7.17 12.11
CA PRO A 534 -1.23 8.30 11.35
C PRO A 534 -2.19 9.49 11.41
N ASP A 535 -1.67 10.66 11.79
CA ASP A 535 -2.30 11.93 11.43
C ASP A 535 -2.04 12.25 9.95
N LEU A 536 -2.37 13.45 9.46
CA LEU A 536 -2.19 13.78 8.03
C LEU A 536 -0.73 13.66 7.57
N LEU A 537 0.22 13.83 8.50
CA LEU A 537 1.66 13.80 8.24
C LEU A 537 2.27 12.47 8.73
N GLY A 538 1.44 11.54 9.20
CA GLY A 538 1.83 10.27 9.80
C GLY A 538 2.43 10.48 11.19
N ASN A 539 3.74 10.73 11.22
CA ASN A 539 4.48 11.08 12.43
C ASN A 539 5.65 12.04 12.14
N TRP A 540 5.70 12.66 10.96
CA TRP A 540 6.89 13.36 10.48
C TRP A 540 6.55 14.73 9.95
N THR A 541 7.29 15.75 10.35
CA THR A 541 7.26 17.06 9.70
C THR A 541 8.59 17.77 9.92
N GLY A 542 9.05 18.56 8.95
CA GLY A 542 10.17 19.49 9.15
C GLY A 542 9.73 20.91 9.50
N ASP A 543 8.43 21.20 9.46
CA ASP A 543 7.87 22.54 9.63
C ASP A 543 6.67 22.53 10.60
N SER A 544 6.41 23.66 11.26
CA SER A 544 5.20 23.90 12.04
C SER A 544 4.10 24.64 11.26
N ASN A 545 4.37 25.10 10.04
CA ASN A 545 3.37 25.70 9.12
C ASN A 545 2.76 24.64 8.20
N VAL A 546 2.28 23.55 8.80
CA VAL A 546 1.77 22.38 8.09
C VAL A 546 0.38 22.63 7.50
N GLY A 547 0.07 21.95 6.39
CA GLY A 547 -1.26 21.97 5.79
C GLY A 547 -2.32 21.46 6.76
N TRP A 548 -3.44 22.18 6.86
CA TRP A 548 -4.60 21.83 7.70
C TRP A 548 -4.24 21.45 9.14
N ASP A 549 -3.28 22.15 9.73
CA ASP A 549 -2.77 21.94 11.09
C ASP A 549 -2.15 20.56 11.37
N GLY A 550 -2.04 19.67 10.38
CA GLY A 550 -1.58 18.30 10.59
C GLY A 550 -2.52 17.46 11.45
N TYR A 551 -3.81 17.80 11.49
CA TYR A 551 -4.83 17.09 12.26
C TYR A 551 -5.21 15.73 11.67
N TYR A 552 -6.06 14.99 12.37
CA TYR A 552 -6.77 13.87 11.79
C TYR A 552 -7.95 14.38 10.96
N HIS A 553 -7.94 14.08 9.67
CA HIS A 553 -9.05 14.37 8.76
C HIS A 553 -9.92 13.13 8.60
N LEU A 554 -11.16 13.22 9.08
CA LEU A 554 -12.06 12.10 9.35
C LEU A 554 -13.09 11.87 8.23
N ASP A 555 -13.17 12.79 7.27
CA ASP A 555 -14.07 12.75 6.11
C ASP A 555 -13.42 12.18 4.84
N ALA A 556 -12.15 11.78 4.91
CA ALA A 556 -11.45 10.98 3.90
C ALA A 556 -10.12 10.41 4.40
N ASN A 557 -9.16 11.29 4.73
CA ASN A 557 -7.74 10.93 4.75
C ASN A 557 -7.40 9.85 5.78
N LEU A 558 -7.86 9.97 7.03
CA LEU A 558 -7.56 8.99 8.07
C LEU A 558 -8.00 7.58 7.64
N ASN A 559 -9.25 7.43 7.17
CA ASN A 559 -9.81 6.16 6.74
C ASN A 559 -9.08 5.57 5.54
N LEU A 560 -8.67 6.41 4.59
CA LEU A 560 -7.85 5.97 3.45
C LEU A 560 -6.48 5.48 3.94
N GLN A 561 -5.81 6.23 4.81
CA GLN A 561 -4.50 5.90 5.36
C GLN A 561 -4.46 4.55 6.07
N ILE A 562 -5.50 4.21 6.83
CA ILE A 562 -5.55 2.96 7.60
C ILE A 562 -6.13 1.78 6.80
N SER A 563 -6.65 2.01 5.59
CA SER A 563 -7.47 1.04 4.85
C SER A 563 -6.75 -0.28 4.57
N GLY A 564 -5.42 -0.27 4.50
CA GLY A 564 -4.61 -1.46 4.25
C GLY A 564 -4.23 -2.23 5.50
N GLY A 565 -4.46 -1.70 6.71
CA GLY A 565 -3.93 -2.27 7.95
C GLY A 565 -4.55 -3.64 8.29
N ASN A 566 -5.87 -3.76 8.17
CA ASN A 566 -6.58 -5.02 8.43
C ASN A 566 -6.27 -6.09 7.37
N ILE A 567 -6.56 -5.81 6.10
CA ILE A 567 -6.37 -6.78 5.00
C ILE A 567 -4.89 -7.08 4.73
N GLY A 568 -4.00 -6.14 5.07
CA GLY A 568 -2.54 -6.26 4.98
C GLY A 568 -1.87 -6.87 6.22
N ASN A 569 -2.66 -7.46 7.12
CA ASN A 569 -2.22 -8.26 8.27
C ASN A 569 -1.32 -7.49 9.28
N MET A 570 -1.70 -6.25 9.61
CA MET A 570 -0.99 -5.37 10.56
C MET A 570 -1.89 -4.89 11.72
N PRO A 571 -2.43 -5.79 12.56
CA PRO A 571 -3.22 -5.41 13.73
C PRO A 571 -2.47 -4.46 14.69
N GLU A 572 -1.14 -4.54 14.74
CA GLU A 572 -0.30 -3.64 15.53
C GLU A 572 -0.36 -2.18 15.07
N ALA A 573 -0.56 -1.95 13.76
CA ALA A 573 -0.77 -0.61 13.21
C ALA A 573 -2.21 -0.14 13.42
N MET A 574 -3.18 -1.06 13.42
CA MET A 574 -4.60 -0.74 13.61
C MET A 574 -4.99 -0.49 15.06
N ALA A 575 -4.22 -0.99 16.03
CA ALA A 575 -4.51 -0.87 17.46
C ALA A 575 -4.78 0.59 17.88
N GLY A 576 -3.93 1.52 17.47
CA GLY A 576 -4.07 2.95 17.78
C GLY A 576 -5.28 3.60 17.13
N TYR A 577 -5.67 3.17 15.93
CA TYR A 577 -6.90 3.63 15.28
C TYR A 577 -8.14 3.25 16.09
N PHE A 578 -8.18 2.01 16.60
CA PHE A 578 -9.28 1.56 17.46
C PHE A 578 -9.30 2.30 18.80
N TRP A 579 -8.12 2.53 19.38
CA TRP A 579 -8.00 3.27 20.63
C TRP A 579 -8.48 4.72 20.50
N LEU A 580 -8.04 5.44 19.44
CA LEU A 580 -8.37 6.85 19.22
C LEU A 580 -9.87 7.08 19.10
N ASN A 581 -10.56 6.28 18.26
CA ASN A 581 -12.01 6.39 18.10
C ASN A 581 -12.77 6.20 19.43
N LYS A 582 -12.26 5.37 20.33
CA LYS A 582 -12.83 5.23 21.68
C LYS A 582 -12.53 6.42 22.58
N GLN A 583 -11.36 7.04 22.48
CA GLN A 583 -11.06 8.27 23.21
C GLN A 583 -11.97 9.42 22.76
N TRP A 584 -12.21 9.52 21.45
CA TRP A 584 -13.07 10.55 20.87
C TRP A 584 -14.56 10.37 21.15
N GLN A 585 -15.00 9.20 21.61
CA GLN A 585 -16.43 8.89 21.78
C GLN A 585 -17.16 9.91 22.68
N ALA A 586 -16.54 10.35 23.78
CA ALA A 586 -17.16 11.34 24.67
C ALA A 586 -17.33 12.72 24.01
N ASP A 587 -16.34 13.13 23.22
CA ASP A 587 -16.39 14.38 22.47
C ASP A 587 -17.37 14.28 21.29
N PHE A 588 -17.44 13.13 20.63
CA PHE A 588 -18.43 12.89 19.58
C PHE A 588 -19.86 12.92 20.14
N ARG A 589 -20.11 12.43 21.36
CA ARG A 589 -21.39 12.63 22.05
C ARG A 589 -21.67 14.10 22.33
N THR A 590 -20.65 14.86 22.70
CA THR A 590 -20.77 16.31 22.92
C THR A 590 -21.12 17.05 21.62
N ASN A 591 -20.50 16.68 20.49
CA ASN A 591 -20.84 17.21 19.17
C ASN A 591 -22.33 16.93 18.86
N ALA A 592 -22.78 15.68 19.00
CA ALA A 592 -24.16 15.27 18.69
C ALA A 592 -25.19 16.05 19.53
N GLN A 593 -24.97 16.08 20.84
CA GLN A 593 -25.88 16.72 21.79
C GLN A 593 -25.99 18.23 21.56
N LYS A 594 -24.85 18.93 21.43
CA LYS A 594 -24.87 20.40 21.33
C LYS A 594 -25.24 20.90 19.94
N LEU A 595 -24.78 20.24 18.88
CA LEU A 595 -24.93 20.75 17.52
C LEU A 595 -26.19 20.27 16.82
N LEU A 596 -26.67 19.05 17.11
CA LEU A 596 -27.85 18.46 16.46
C LEU A 596 -28.98 18.07 17.45
N GLY A 597 -28.75 18.21 18.75
CA GLY A 597 -29.75 17.93 19.78
C GLY A 597 -30.10 16.44 19.90
N THR A 598 -29.20 15.54 19.50
CA THR A 598 -29.44 14.09 19.50
C THR A 598 -28.64 13.38 20.59
N ARG A 599 -29.11 12.21 21.01
CA ARG A 599 -28.25 11.21 21.67
C ARG A 599 -27.28 10.61 20.64
N GLY A 600 -26.43 9.70 21.10
CA GLY A 600 -25.44 9.05 20.24
C GLY A 600 -24.21 9.92 20.00
N MET A 601 -23.51 9.67 18.89
CA MET A 601 -22.21 10.29 18.61
C MET A 601 -22.18 10.92 17.22
N LEU A 602 -21.46 12.04 17.08
CA LEU A 602 -21.28 12.81 15.86
C LEU A 602 -19.80 13.24 15.73
N THR A 603 -19.19 13.01 14.58
CA THR A 603 -17.85 13.42 14.18
C THR A 603 -17.92 14.71 13.35
N GLY A 604 -16.80 15.14 12.80
CA GLY A 604 -16.74 16.26 11.86
C GLY A 604 -15.72 15.99 10.75
N GLY A 605 -15.35 17.02 9.98
CA GLY A 605 -14.33 16.88 8.94
C GLY A 605 -12.93 16.63 9.50
N ASN A 606 -12.57 17.25 10.62
CA ASN A 606 -11.26 17.09 11.25
C ASN A 606 -11.30 17.28 12.76
N THR A 607 -10.26 16.74 13.42
CA THR A 607 -10.05 16.85 14.86
C THR A 607 -8.53 16.75 15.20
N PRO A 608 -8.03 17.47 16.22
CA PRO A 608 -6.62 17.45 16.60
C PRO A 608 -6.22 16.14 17.30
N ASN A 609 -4.99 16.08 17.80
CA ASN A 609 -4.56 14.96 18.64
C ASN A 609 -5.32 14.91 19.97
N GLY A 610 -5.87 13.75 20.31
CA GLY A 610 -6.44 13.46 21.63
C GLY A 610 -7.81 14.09 21.96
N GLU A 611 -8.33 15.02 21.15
CA GLU A 611 -9.70 15.57 21.27
C GLU A 611 -10.52 15.11 20.06
N GLY A 612 -11.82 14.85 20.25
CA GLY A 612 -12.77 14.46 19.18
C GLY A 612 -13.76 15.57 18.81
N LEU A 613 -13.60 16.76 19.40
CA LEU A 613 -14.45 17.92 19.07
C LEU A 613 -14.12 18.42 17.66
N ILE A 614 -15.14 18.85 16.93
CA ILE A 614 -14.98 19.37 15.56
C ILE A 614 -14.04 20.59 15.58
N SER A 615 -12.97 20.57 14.79
CA SER A 615 -11.97 21.65 14.79
C SER A 615 -12.25 22.83 13.86
N ASN A 616 -13.30 22.79 13.05
CA ASN A 616 -13.76 23.95 12.30
C ASN A 616 -15.23 23.78 11.90
N ILE A 617 -16.03 24.83 12.02
CA ILE A 617 -17.40 24.89 11.51
C ILE A 617 -17.63 26.27 10.91
N ASN A 618 -18.08 26.34 9.66
CA ASN A 618 -18.43 27.59 8.99
C ASN A 618 -19.42 27.35 7.85
N PHE A 619 -19.73 28.40 7.09
CA PHE A 619 -20.69 28.36 6.00
C PHE A 619 -20.28 27.40 4.87
N ASP A 620 -19.00 27.37 4.50
CA ASP A 620 -18.49 26.52 3.42
C ASP A 620 -18.26 25.08 3.90
N TYR A 621 -18.00 24.91 5.20
CA TYR A 621 -17.77 23.62 5.85
C TYR A 621 -18.70 23.42 7.07
N PRO A 622 -20.00 23.15 6.85
CA PRO A 622 -20.95 22.91 7.92
C PRO A 622 -20.81 21.48 8.49
N TYR A 623 -19.60 21.12 8.95
CA TYR A 623 -19.23 19.75 9.34
C TYR A 623 -20.12 19.10 10.40
N GLN A 624 -20.88 19.87 11.16
CA GLN A 624 -21.89 19.36 12.08
C GLN A 624 -23.04 18.61 11.40
N TYR A 625 -23.10 18.56 10.06
CA TYR A 625 -24.08 17.78 9.29
C TYR A 625 -23.44 16.66 8.45
N VAL A 626 -22.21 16.24 8.75
CA VAL A 626 -21.58 15.04 8.16
C VAL A 626 -22.02 13.79 8.93
N THR A 627 -23.30 13.44 8.79
CA THR A 627 -23.97 12.43 9.64
C THR A 627 -23.66 10.97 9.27
N GLY A 628 -22.89 10.74 8.21
CA GLY A 628 -22.34 9.44 7.82
C GLY A 628 -20.85 9.23 8.20
N GLY A 629 -20.18 10.22 8.81
CA GLY A 629 -18.74 10.17 9.04
C GLY A 629 -18.29 9.10 10.04
N GLU A 630 -19.01 8.96 11.13
CA GLU A 630 -18.74 7.95 12.16
C GLU A 630 -18.93 6.55 11.61
N SER A 631 -19.91 6.37 10.73
CA SER A 631 -20.16 5.10 10.05
C SER A 631 -18.93 4.65 9.25
N TRP A 632 -18.26 5.59 8.56
CA TRP A 632 -17.02 5.28 7.87
C TRP A 632 -15.89 4.98 8.86
N LEU A 633 -15.75 5.77 9.93
CA LEU A 633 -14.78 5.51 11.00
C LEU A 633 -14.95 4.12 11.65
N LEU A 634 -16.18 3.62 11.70
CA LEU A 634 -16.53 2.33 12.27
C LEU A 634 -16.42 1.15 11.28
N TYR A 635 -16.30 1.40 9.97
CA TYR A 635 -16.09 0.34 8.98
C TYR A 635 -14.83 -0.52 9.27
N PRO A 636 -13.64 0.04 9.56
CA PRO A 636 -12.46 -0.76 9.87
C PRO A 636 -12.60 -1.64 11.12
N PHE A 637 -13.41 -1.26 12.10
CA PHE A 637 -13.71 -2.13 13.27
C PHE A 637 -14.52 -3.33 12.84
N TRP A 638 -15.56 -3.09 12.03
CA TRP A 638 -16.40 -4.15 11.50
C TRP A 638 -15.61 -5.10 10.60
N GLU A 639 -14.75 -4.55 9.73
CA GLU A 639 -13.85 -5.34 8.89
C GLU A 639 -12.89 -6.20 9.71
N TYR A 640 -12.31 -5.65 10.79
CA TYR A 640 -11.47 -6.43 11.70
C TYR A 640 -12.24 -7.61 12.31
N TYR A 641 -13.48 -7.41 12.75
CA TYR A 641 -14.33 -8.52 13.23
C TYR A 641 -14.64 -9.53 12.11
N GLN A 642 -14.92 -9.09 10.89
CA GLN A 642 -15.18 -9.99 9.77
C GLN A 642 -13.95 -10.84 9.41
N ILE A 643 -12.75 -10.29 9.56
CA ILE A 643 -11.47 -10.99 9.31
C ILE A 643 -11.13 -11.95 10.45
N THR A 644 -11.26 -11.52 11.70
CA THR A 644 -10.77 -12.28 12.87
C THR A 644 -11.83 -13.19 13.48
N GLY A 645 -13.09 -12.76 13.43
CA GLY A 645 -14.15 -13.38 14.19
C GLY A 645 -14.15 -13.09 15.68
N ASP A 646 -13.31 -12.16 16.13
CA ASP A 646 -13.09 -11.89 17.55
C ASP A 646 -14.34 -11.29 18.20
N ARG A 647 -15.07 -12.14 18.93
CA ARG A 647 -16.28 -11.74 19.65
C ARG A 647 -15.98 -10.80 20.81
N THR A 648 -14.81 -10.89 21.43
CA THR A 648 -14.39 -9.98 22.49
C THR A 648 -14.11 -8.60 21.94
N PHE A 649 -13.43 -8.51 20.80
CA PHE A 649 -13.27 -7.24 20.07
C PHE A 649 -14.64 -6.64 19.69
N LEU A 650 -15.54 -7.47 19.15
CA LEU A 650 -16.89 -7.05 18.79
C LEU A 650 -17.64 -6.45 20.00
N GLU A 651 -17.61 -7.12 21.16
CA GLU A 651 -18.31 -6.67 22.37
C GLU A 651 -17.65 -5.46 23.04
N GLN A 652 -16.32 -5.41 23.09
CA GLN A 652 -15.61 -4.42 23.91
C GLN A 652 -15.11 -3.21 23.11
N GLN A 653 -14.79 -3.37 21.83
CA GLN A 653 -14.23 -2.30 21.00
C GLN A 653 -15.27 -1.71 20.07
N TYR A 654 -16.09 -2.54 19.42
CA TYR A 654 -17.04 -2.09 18.41
C TYR A 654 -18.43 -1.74 18.97
N TYR A 655 -19.06 -2.68 19.70
CA TYR A 655 -20.44 -2.54 20.16
C TYR A 655 -20.74 -1.23 20.91
N PRO A 656 -19.87 -0.73 21.82
CA PRO A 656 -20.13 0.54 22.52
C PRO A 656 -20.22 1.76 21.59
N LEU A 657 -19.48 1.75 20.48
CA LEU A 657 -19.48 2.85 19.51
C LEU A 657 -20.66 2.75 18.54
N ILE A 658 -20.87 1.56 17.95
CA ILE A 658 -21.97 1.37 17.00
C ILE A 658 -23.36 1.50 17.67
N ARG A 659 -23.45 1.20 18.98
CA ARG A 659 -24.69 1.38 19.73
C ARG A 659 -25.10 2.85 19.88
N ASP A 660 -24.12 3.76 19.99
CA ASP A 660 -24.37 5.21 19.98
C ASP A 660 -24.97 5.65 18.64
N MET A 661 -24.55 5.06 17.53
CA MET A 661 -25.14 5.37 16.21
C MET A 661 -26.61 4.97 16.13
N GLY A 662 -27.03 3.91 16.83
CA GLY A 662 -28.45 3.56 16.96
C GLY A 662 -29.28 4.65 17.63
N ASP A 663 -28.77 5.23 18.72
CA ASP A 663 -29.43 6.35 19.40
C ASP A 663 -29.41 7.63 18.55
N PHE A 664 -28.31 7.89 17.85
CA PHE A 664 -28.18 9.02 16.92
C PHE A 664 -29.26 8.96 15.82
N TYR A 665 -29.35 7.85 15.08
CA TYR A 665 -30.33 7.73 14.00
C TYR A 665 -31.78 7.58 14.51
N GLU A 666 -31.99 7.14 15.75
CA GLU A 666 -33.31 7.19 16.38
C GLU A 666 -33.84 8.62 16.52
N ASP A 667 -32.96 9.54 16.93
CA ASP A 667 -33.27 10.95 17.22
C ASP A 667 -33.12 11.87 16.00
N PHE A 668 -32.26 11.51 15.04
CA PHE A 668 -32.01 12.31 13.84
C PHE A 668 -33.06 12.03 12.73
N LEU A 669 -33.41 10.77 12.50
CA LEU A 669 -34.38 10.36 11.48
C LEU A 669 -35.81 10.48 12.02
N VAL A 670 -36.34 11.71 12.01
CA VAL A 670 -37.66 12.05 12.58
C VAL A 670 -38.64 12.63 11.57
N ARG A 671 -38.24 12.80 10.31
CA ARG A 671 -39.09 13.25 9.20
C ARG A 671 -39.16 12.16 8.14
N LYS A 672 -40.34 11.97 7.55
CA LYS A 672 -40.57 11.08 6.41
C LYS A 672 -41.10 11.87 5.22
N ASP A 673 -40.78 11.44 4.02
CA ASP A 673 -41.35 11.95 2.77
C ASP A 673 -42.76 11.40 2.53
N GLY A 674 -43.39 11.83 1.43
CA GLY A 674 -44.73 11.36 1.04
C GLY A 674 -44.81 9.86 0.72
N ASN A 675 -43.68 9.19 0.52
CA ASN A 675 -43.58 7.74 0.29
C ASN A 675 -43.25 6.96 1.57
N GLY A 676 -43.22 7.63 2.73
CA GLY A 676 -42.91 7.02 4.01
C GLY A 676 -41.43 6.73 4.23
N LYS A 677 -40.52 7.23 3.38
CA LYS A 677 -39.06 7.11 3.57
C LYS A 677 -38.54 8.20 4.48
N TYR A 678 -37.64 7.85 5.40
CA TYR A 678 -36.98 8.82 6.27
C TYR A 678 -36.18 9.84 5.46
N VAL A 679 -36.05 11.06 5.98
CA VAL A 679 -35.33 12.15 5.31
C VAL A 679 -34.20 12.64 6.19
N PHE A 680 -33.00 12.75 5.61
CA PHE A 680 -31.86 13.43 6.20
C PHE A 680 -32.00 14.93 5.98
N ALA A 681 -32.84 15.58 6.78
CA ALA A 681 -33.07 17.02 6.74
C ALA A 681 -31.92 17.76 7.46
N GLY A 682 -30.77 17.82 6.78
CA GLY A 682 -29.50 18.33 7.29
C GLY A 682 -28.41 17.34 6.94
N SER A 683 -27.89 17.43 5.73
CA SER A 683 -27.01 16.42 5.15
C SER A 683 -25.96 17.07 4.26
N ILE A 684 -24.75 16.50 4.26
CA ILE A 684 -23.62 16.97 3.43
C ILE A 684 -23.02 15.77 2.72
N SER A 685 -22.55 15.99 1.49
CA SER A 685 -21.62 15.08 0.81
C SER A 685 -20.23 15.71 0.94
N PRO A 686 -19.35 15.27 1.87
CA PRO A 686 -18.09 15.98 2.12
C PRO A 686 -17.23 16.00 0.85
N GLU A 687 -16.63 17.11 0.43
CA GLU A 687 -16.96 18.53 0.72
C GLU A 687 -17.70 19.17 -0.47
N ASN A 688 -18.45 18.35 -1.22
CA ASN A 688 -19.13 18.71 -2.44
C ASN A 688 -20.44 19.49 -2.18
N ARG A 689 -20.96 20.10 -3.23
CA ARG A 689 -22.25 20.78 -3.25
C ARG A 689 -23.00 20.52 -4.56
N PRO A 690 -24.35 20.54 -4.56
CA PRO A 690 -25.11 20.48 -5.79
C PRO A 690 -24.70 21.61 -6.74
N ALA A 691 -24.80 21.37 -8.04
CA ALA A 691 -24.57 22.36 -9.08
C ALA A 691 -25.36 23.65 -8.80
N GLY A 692 -24.62 24.76 -8.61
CA GLY A 692 -25.19 26.08 -8.30
C GLY A 692 -25.80 26.21 -6.89
N GLY A 693 -25.53 25.28 -5.98
CA GLY A 693 -26.08 25.24 -4.62
C GLY A 693 -25.05 25.49 -3.52
N VAL A 694 -25.42 25.12 -2.29
CA VAL A 694 -24.62 25.19 -1.06
C VAL A 694 -24.38 23.78 -0.48
N PRO A 695 -23.40 23.59 0.43
CA PRO A 695 -23.06 22.26 0.96
C PRO A 695 -24.18 21.61 1.77
N LEU A 696 -24.84 22.35 2.68
CA LEU A 696 -25.91 21.81 3.52
C LEU A 696 -27.20 21.59 2.72
N THR A 697 -27.59 20.33 2.60
CA THR A 697 -28.67 19.85 1.72
C THR A 697 -29.48 18.73 2.39
N VAL A 698 -30.17 17.93 1.57
CA VAL A 698 -31.01 16.80 1.98
C VAL A 698 -30.51 15.53 1.28
N ASN A 699 -30.48 14.43 2.03
CA ASN A 699 -30.26 13.08 1.49
C ASN A 699 -28.99 12.91 0.64
N SER A 700 -27.81 13.30 1.14
CA SER A 700 -26.56 12.89 0.50
C SER A 700 -26.42 11.36 0.52
N VAL A 701 -25.87 10.78 -0.55
CA VAL A 701 -25.59 9.33 -0.60
C VAL A 701 -24.56 8.93 0.44
N TYR A 702 -23.65 9.84 0.80
CA TYR A 702 -22.70 9.65 1.90
C TYR A 702 -23.42 9.33 3.21
N ASP A 703 -24.39 10.15 3.62
CA ASP A 703 -25.12 9.97 4.87
C ASP A 703 -26.08 8.77 4.81
N ILE A 704 -26.77 8.56 3.68
CA ILE A 704 -27.68 7.42 3.51
C ILE A 704 -26.92 6.09 3.62
N SER A 705 -25.77 5.98 2.96
CA SER A 705 -24.94 4.77 3.01
C SER A 705 -24.31 4.55 4.37
N GLY A 706 -23.84 5.62 5.03
CA GLY A 706 -23.39 5.57 6.42
C GLY A 706 -24.47 5.01 7.35
N ALA A 707 -25.69 5.55 7.29
CA ALA A 707 -26.79 5.06 8.12
C ALA A 707 -27.18 3.62 7.81
N ARG A 708 -27.14 3.20 6.53
CA ARG A 708 -27.43 1.81 6.16
C ARG A 708 -26.37 0.87 6.74
N PHE A 709 -25.09 1.21 6.61
CA PHE A 709 -23.99 0.47 7.23
C PHE A 709 -24.17 0.40 8.75
N ALA A 710 -24.39 1.54 9.41
CA ALA A 710 -24.44 1.59 10.87
C ALA A 710 -25.62 0.80 11.44
N LEU A 711 -26.83 0.96 10.89
CA LEU A 711 -28.02 0.25 11.36
C LEU A 711 -27.91 -1.26 11.08
N SER A 712 -27.42 -1.66 9.90
CA SER A 712 -27.30 -3.09 9.55
C SER A 712 -26.29 -3.81 10.45
N THR A 713 -25.11 -3.22 10.66
CA THR A 713 -24.06 -3.79 11.52
C THR A 713 -24.41 -3.73 13.00
N LEU A 714 -25.13 -2.71 13.47
CA LEU A 714 -25.69 -2.65 14.82
C LEU A 714 -26.66 -3.80 15.08
N ILE A 715 -27.59 -4.03 14.15
CA ILE A 715 -28.58 -5.10 14.25
C ILE A 715 -27.88 -6.46 14.28
N GLU A 716 -26.92 -6.70 13.37
CA GLU A 716 -26.15 -7.94 13.33
C GLU A 716 -25.33 -8.15 14.61
N THR A 717 -24.66 -7.12 15.09
CA THR A 717 -23.88 -7.14 16.35
C THR A 717 -24.78 -7.45 17.53
N SER A 718 -25.95 -6.80 17.62
CA SER A 718 -26.91 -6.99 18.70
C SER A 718 -27.48 -8.41 18.72
N ARG A 719 -27.81 -8.97 17.55
CA ARG A 719 -28.21 -10.40 17.42
C ARG A 719 -27.09 -11.33 17.85
N THR A 720 -25.87 -11.08 17.37
CA THR A 720 -24.69 -11.92 17.67
C THR A 720 -24.34 -11.92 19.16
N LEU A 721 -24.43 -10.77 19.81
CA LEU A 721 -24.10 -10.61 21.23
C LEU A 721 -25.28 -10.86 22.17
N GLY A 722 -26.52 -10.97 21.66
CA GLY A 722 -27.73 -11.09 22.48
C GLY A 722 -28.08 -9.80 23.24
N ARG A 723 -27.70 -8.63 22.72
CA ARG A 723 -27.95 -7.30 23.33
C ARG A 723 -29.12 -6.60 22.66
N ASP A 724 -29.75 -5.64 23.37
CA ASP A 724 -30.77 -4.73 22.83
C ASP A 724 -31.89 -5.37 21.98
N GLN A 725 -32.31 -6.60 22.30
CA GLN A 725 -33.25 -7.35 21.46
C GLN A 725 -34.58 -6.60 21.21
N ALA A 726 -35.04 -5.82 22.20
CA ALA A 726 -36.24 -5.00 22.09
C ALA A 726 -36.08 -3.79 21.15
N LYS A 727 -34.85 -3.34 20.88
CA LYS A 727 -34.55 -2.23 19.97
C LYS A 727 -34.34 -2.66 18.52
N ILE A 728 -33.98 -3.92 18.27
CA ILE A 728 -33.77 -4.45 16.91
C ILE A 728 -34.94 -4.12 15.96
N PRO A 729 -36.22 -4.30 16.33
CA PRO A 729 -37.34 -3.94 15.45
C PRO A 729 -37.41 -2.43 15.12
N VAL A 730 -37.00 -1.58 16.07
CA VAL A 730 -36.99 -0.11 15.90
C VAL A 730 -35.90 0.32 14.91
N TRP A 731 -34.73 -0.30 14.97
CA TRP A 731 -33.63 -0.05 14.03
C TRP A 731 -33.92 -0.66 12.66
N GLN A 732 -34.51 -1.86 12.62
CA GLN A 732 -34.90 -2.52 11.38
C GLN A 732 -35.94 -1.68 10.62
N GLU A 733 -36.95 -1.13 11.30
CA GLU A 733 -37.95 -0.26 10.66
C GLU A 733 -37.32 0.98 10.00
N ARG A 734 -36.32 1.59 10.66
CA ARG A 734 -35.57 2.71 10.07
C ARG A 734 -34.75 2.28 8.87
N LEU A 735 -34.02 1.17 8.99
CA LEU A 735 -33.20 0.60 7.92
C LEU A 735 -34.03 0.32 6.66
N ASP A 736 -35.20 -0.30 6.83
CA ASP A 736 -36.12 -0.66 5.73
C ASP A 736 -36.75 0.58 5.06
N ASN A 737 -36.78 1.71 5.78
CA ASN A 737 -37.36 2.97 5.34
C ASN A 737 -36.34 4.09 5.09
N LEU A 738 -35.06 3.78 4.94
CA LEU A 738 -34.08 4.75 4.43
C LEU A 738 -34.38 5.12 2.97
N PRO A 739 -33.97 6.33 2.51
CA PRO A 739 -34.04 6.70 1.10
C PRO A 739 -33.35 5.68 0.18
N PRO A 740 -33.90 5.43 -1.02
CA PRO A 740 -33.21 4.65 -2.04
C PRO A 740 -32.08 5.45 -2.69
N TYR A 741 -31.11 4.76 -3.29
CA TYR A 741 -30.17 5.38 -4.23
C TYR A 741 -30.90 5.67 -5.55
N LEU A 742 -30.80 6.91 -6.01
CA LEU A 742 -31.43 7.35 -7.26
C LEU A 742 -30.43 7.29 -8.42
N ILE A 743 -30.96 7.02 -9.61
CA ILE A 743 -30.24 7.20 -10.87
C ILE A 743 -30.74 8.51 -11.46
N ASN A 744 -29.84 9.41 -11.82
CA ASN A 744 -30.17 10.71 -12.39
C ASN A 744 -30.48 10.59 -13.89
N ASN A 745 -30.86 11.71 -14.52
CA ASN A 745 -31.22 11.77 -15.93
C ASN A 745 -30.02 11.55 -16.89
N ASP A 746 -28.78 11.62 -16.38
CA ASP A 746 -27.59 11.30 -17.17
C ASP A 746 -27.17 9.81 -17.02
N GLY A 747 -27.92 9.02 -16.24
CA GLY A 747 -27.66 7.60 -16.03
C GLY A 747 -26.58 7.30 -14.99
N ALA A 748 -26.06 8.29 -14.27
CA ALA A 748 -25.20 8.08 -13.10
C ALA A 748 -26.00 7.96 -11.80
N LEU A 749 -25.36 7.46 -10.74
CA LEU A 749 -25.91 7.60 -9.39
C LEU A 749 -26.05 9.09 -9.04
N ALA A 750 -27.19 9.49 -8.49
CA ALA A 750 -27.34 10.81 -7.92
C ALA A 750 -26.55 10.90 -6.60
N GLU A 751 -25.71 11.92 -6.43
CA GLU A 751 -24.99 12.17 -5.16
C GLU A 751 -25.94 12.67 -4.07
N TRP A 752 -27.05 13.30 -4.46
CA TRP A 752 -28.16 13.72 -3.59
C TRP A 752 -29.44 12.98 -3.99
N ALA A 753 -29.91 12.09 -3.13
CA ALA A 753 -31.13 11.30 -3.34
C ALA A 753 -32.39 12.10 -2.94
N TRP A 754 -32.58 13.26 -3.58
CA TRP A 754 -33.71 14.16 -3.35
C TRP A 754 -34.23 14.75 -4.68
N PRO A 755 -35.55 14.87 -4.92
CA PRO A 755 -36.10 15.11 -6.26
C PRO A 755 -35.56 16.33 -7.04
N ASP A 756 -35.36 17.48 -6.39
CA ASP A 756 -34.84 18.71 -7.02
C ASP A 756 -33.30 18.82 -6.99
N LEU A 757 -32.61 17.84 -6.39
CA LEU A 757 -31.14 17.76 -6.31
C LEU A 757 -30.56 16.58 -7.10
N ALA A 758 -31.35 15.55 -7.41
CA ALA A 758 -30.87 14.31 -8.02
C ALA A 758 -30.11 14.50 -9.33
N ASN A 759 -30.42 15.57 -10.07
CA ASN A 759 -29.80 15.90 -11.36
C ASN A 759 -28.71 16.99 -11.25
N LYS A 760 -28.15 17.25 -10.07
CA LYS A 760 -27.21 18.35 -9.80
C LYS A 760 -25.81 17.91 -9.41
N ASN A 761 -25.40 16.69 -9.76
CA ASN A 761 -24.04 16.18 -9.53
C ASN A 761 -22.94 17.15 -10.00
N GLN A 762 -21.93 17.35 -9.14
CA GLN A 762 -20.70 18.08 -9.46
C GLN A 762 -19.54 17.09 -9.48
N TYR A 763 -19.39 16.37 -10.59
CA TYR A 763 -18.46 15.24 -10.71
C TYR A 763 -16.99 15.62 -10.49
N GLN A 764 -16.61 16.85 -10.86
CA GLN A 764 -15.22 17.30 -10.96
C GLN A 764 -14.58 17.63 -9.60
N HIS A 765 -15.36 17.68 -8.54
CA HIS A 765 -14.85 17.87 -7.18
C HIS A 765 -13.90 16.73 -6.78
N ARG A 766 -12.99 16.94 -5.82
CA ARG A 766 -12.01 15.91 -5.43
C ARG A 766 -12.61 14.70 -4.68
N HIS A 767 -13.67 14.88 -3.88
CA HIS A 767 -14.28 13.78 -3.12
C HIS A 767 -15.15 12.85 -3.98
N SER A 768 -15.21 11.58 -3.60
CA SER A 768 -16.06 10.54 -4.22
C SER A 768 -17.17 10.06 -3.29
N SER A 769 -17.67 10.95 -2.43
CA SER A 769 -18.63 10.66 -1.35
C SER A 769 -19.95 10.05 -1.84
N GLY A 770 -20.38 10.37 -3.07
CA GLY A 770 -21.52 9.71 -3.75
C GLY A 770 -21.31 8.23 -4.10
N LEU A 771 -20.09 7.71 -3.96
CA LEU A 771 -19.72 6.33 -4.30
C LEU A 771 -19.29 5.48 -3.08
N MET A 772 -19.56 5.97 -1.87
CA MET A 772 -19.43 5.18 -0.63
C MET A 772 -20.15 3.81 -0.67
N PRO A 773 -21.34 3.66 -1.30
CA PRO A 773 -21.99 2.35 -1.46
C PRO A 773 -21.16 1.33 -2.26
N VAL A 774 -20.21 1.78 -3.09
CA VAL A 774 -19.27 0.91 -3.81
C VAL A 774 -18.11 0.55 -2.88
N TRP A 775 -17.37 1.55 -2.41
CA TRP A 775 -16.26 1.36 -1.48
C TRP A 775 -16.29 2.43 -0.38
N PRO A 776 -16.22 2.05 0.90
CA PRO A 776 -15.85 0.71 1.38
C PRO A 776 -17.03 -0.26 1.59
N TYR A 777 -18.29 0.20 1.51
CA TYR A 777 -19.42 -0.59 2.02
C TYR A 777 -19.83 -1.80 1.16
N LYS A 778 -19.48 -1.84 -0.12
CA LYS A 778 -19.82 -2.93 -1.06
C LYS A 778 -21.31 -3.30 -1.05
N GLU A 779 -22.15 -2.27 -0.89
CA GLU A 779 -23.60 -2.39 -1.09
C GLU A 779 -23.93 -2.54 -2.56
N ILE A 780 -23.18 -1.85 -3.43
CA ILE A 780 -23.35 -1.88 -4.88
C ILE A 780 -22.39 -2.88 -5.50
N THR A 781 -22.93 -3.93 -6.12
CA THR A 781 -22.21 -5.00 -6.81
C THR A 781 -23.06 -5.48 -7.99
N PRO A 782 -22.46 -6.03 -9.06
CA PRO A 782 -23.24 -6.51 -10.20
C PRO A 782 -24.18 -7.66 -9.82
N GLU A 783 -23.82 -8.47 -8.81
CA GLU A 783 -24.66 -9.57 -8.29
C GLU A 783 -25.92 -9.08 -7.58
N LYS A 784 -25.82 -7.98 -6.82
CA LYS A 784 -26.91 -7.51 -5.95
C LYS A 784 -27.81 -6.50 -6.65
N ASN A 785 -27.24 -5.61 -7.46
CA ASN A 785 -27.94 -4.42 -7.97
C ASN A 785 -27.28 -3.87 -9.25
N LEU A 786 -27.41 -4.64 -10.34
CA LEU A 786 -26.79 -4.33 -11.64
C LEU A 786 -27.09 -2.92 -12.17
N ALA A 787 -28.32 -2.40 -12.00
CA ALA A 787 -28.68 -1.06 -12.46
C ALA A 787 -27.88 0.03 -11.72
N GLN A 788 -27.82 -0.04 -10.39
CA GLN A 788 -27.03 0.87 -9.56
C GLN A 788 -25.53 0.70 -9.81
N TYR A 789 -25.07 -0.53 -10.06
CA TYR A 789 -23.68 -0.80 -10.44
C TYR A 789 -23.30 -0.09 -11.75
N ASN A 790 -24.14 -0.19 -12.79
CA ASN A 790 -23.93 0.52 -14.04
C ASN A 790 -23.96 2.04 -13.84
N ALA A 791 -24.87 2.54 -13.00
CA ALA A 791 -24.93 3.95 -12.65
C ALA A 791 -23.71 4.44 -11.86
N ALA A 792 -23.13 3.60 -10.99
CA ALA A 792 -21.88 3.90 -10.29
C ALA A 792 -20.69 3.97 -11.25
N ARG A 793 -20.62 3.06 -12.23
CA ARG A 793 -19.62 3.12 -13.32
C ARG A 793 -19.77 4.40 -14.14
N ALA A 794 -20.99 4.80 -14.46
CA ALA A 794 -21.27 6.03 -15.18
C ALA A 794 -20.89 7.29 -14.37
N PHE A 795 -21.06 7.28 -13.04
CA PHE A 795 -20.55 8.33 -12.16
C PHE A 795 -19.02 8.40 -12.22
N LEU A 796 -18.34 7.27 -11.98
CA LEU A 796 -16.87 7.20 -11.97
C LEU A 796 -16.29 7.61 -13.31
N GLN A 797 -16.89 7.21 -14.43
CA GLN A 797 -16.43 7.60 -15.77
C GLN A 797 -16.44 9.12 -15.97
N ARG A 798 -17.48 9.83 -15.48
CA ARG A 798 -17.54 11.29 -15.55
C ARG A 798 -16.51 11.96 -14.66
N LYS A 799 -16.27 11.37 -13.48
CA LYS A 799 -15.22 11.80 -12.56
C LYS A 799 -13.83 11.61 -13.16
N ASP A 800 -13.61 10.52 -13.89
CA ASP A 800 -12.37 10.20 -14.61
C ASP A 800 -12.11 11.13 -15.80
N GLY A 801 -13.12 11.85 -16.30
CA GLY A 801 -12.93 12.97 -17.22
C GLY A 801 -12.26 14.20 -16.57
N GLY A 802 -12.07 14.18 -15.26
CA GLY A 802 -11.50 15.27 -14.45
C GLY A 802 -10.12 15.01 -13.89
N SER A 803 -9.63 15.97 -13.11
CA SER A 803 -8.32 15.89 -12.44
C SER A 803 -8.38 15.55 -10.95
N TYR A 804 -9.59 15.43 -10.37
CA TYR A 804 -9.80 15.28 -8.92
C TYR A 804 -9.18 16.44 -8.11
N GLU A 805 -9.15 17.66 -8.69
CA GLU A 805 -8.44 18.83 -8.16
C GLU A 805 -6.95 18.56 -7.85
N ASN A 806 -6.38 17.51 -8.46
CA ASN A 806 -5.07 16.95 -8.15
C ASN A 806 -4.86 16.57 -6.67
N ALA A 807 -5.92 16.41 -5.88
CA ALA A 807 -5.82 15.97 -4.50
C ALA A 807 -5.61 14.46 -4.44
N GLY A 808 -4.60 14.03 -3.68
CA GLY A 808 -4.17 12.65 -3.54
C GLY A 808 -5.31 11.78 -3.02
N HIS A 809 -5.96 12.19 -1.93
CA HIS A 809 -7.10 11.47 -1.35
C HIS A 809 -8.25 11.22 -2.35
N GLY A 810 -8.52 12.17 -3.25
CA GLY A 810 -9.54 12.03 -4.29
C GLY A 810 -9.20 10.92 -5.27
N LEU A 811 -7.94 10.90 -5.75
CA LEU A 811 -7.43 9.83 -6.60
C LEU A 811 -7.38 8.48 -5.88
N LEU A 812 -7.01 8.46 -4.60
CA LEU A 812 -6.95 7.23 -3.80
C LEU A 812 -8.33 6.59 -3.68
N HIS A 813 -9.33 7.37 -3.26
CA HIS A 813 -10.70 6.89 -3.13
C HIS A 813 -11.26 6.45 -4.49
N GLY A 814 -11.03 7.25 -5.54
CA GLY A 814 -11.42 6.90 -6.90
C GLY A 814 -10.80 5.59 -7.41
N ALA A 815 -9.56 5.27 -7.03
CA ALA A 815 -8.89 4.03 -7.40
C ALA A 815 -9.46 2.81 -6.65
N LEU A 816 -9.78 2.95 -5.36
CA LEU A 816 -10.42 1.90 -4.56
C LEU A 816 -11.84 1.59 -5.05
N ILE A 817 -12.59 2.63 -5.41
CA ILE A 817 -13.89 2.53 -6.09
C ILE A 817 -13.70 1.83 -7.45
N ALA A 818 -12.73 2.25 -8.26
CA ALA A 818 -12.47 1.64 -9.56
C ALA A 818 -12.13 0.14 -9.46
N ALA A 819 -11.35 -0.26 -8.45
CA ALA A 819 -11.05 -1.66 -8.18
C ALA A 819 -12.33 -2.47 -7.87
N ASN A 820 -13.25 -1.88 -7.11
CA ASN A 820 -14.53 -2.49 -6.75
C ASN A 820 -15.64 -2.30 -7.80
N LEU A 821 -15.34 -1.61 -8.92
CA LEU A 821 -16.16 -1.55 -10.13
C LEU A 821 -15.51 -2.29 -11.31
N ASN A 822 -14.55 -3.18 -11.01
CA ASN A 822 -13.83 -3.99 -11.99
C ASN A 822 -13.20 -3.17 -13.14
N ASN A 823 -12.75 -1.95 -12.85
CA ASN A 823 -12.23 -1.02 -13.85
C ASN A 823 -10.70 -0.92 -13.78
N ALA A 824 -10.02 -1.92 -14.32
CA ALA A 824 -8.56 -1.99 -14.37
C ALA A 824 -7.89 -0.78 -15.06
N ALA A 825 -8.52 -0.23 -16.10
CA ALA A 825 -8.01 0.94 -16.79
C ALA A 825 -8.02 2.19 -15.90
N SER A 826 -9.10 2.39 -15.16
CA SER A 826 -9.25 3.49 -14.21
C SER A 826 -8.31 3.36 -13.00
N VAL A 827 -8.11 2.14 -12.48
CA VAL A 827 -7.09 1.85 -11.44
C VAL A 827 -5.70 2.19 -11.98
N GLY A 828 -5.34 1.66 -13.15
CA GLY A 828 -4.04 1.87 -13.78
C GLY A 828 -3.72 3.34 -14.03
N ALA A 829 -4.69 4.09 -14.57
CA ALA A 829 -4.53 5.51 -14.82
C ALA A 829 -4.21 6.29 -13.54
N LYS A 830 -4.91 6.01 -12.43
CA LYS A 830 -4.69 6.70 -11.14
C LYS A 830 -3.36 6.32 -10.48
N LEU A 831 -3.01 5.03 -10.49
CA LEU A 831 -1.70 4.61 -9.97
C LEU A 831 -0.55 5.22 -10.77
N LEU A 832 -0.68 5.30 -12.09
CA LEU A 832 0.31 5.99 -12.93
C LEU A 832 0.41 7.48 -12.61
N ARG A 833 -0.69 8.16 -12.27
CA ARG A 833 -0.63 9.57 -11.83
C ARG A 833 0.21 9.75 -10.58
N PHE A 834 0.05 8.90 -9.55
CA PHE A 834 0.91 9.00 -8.36
C PHE A 834 2.40 8.86 -8.69
N ALA A 835 2.73 7.96 -9.62
CA ALA A 835 4.11 7.70 -10.00
C ALA A 835 4.67 8.69 -11.05
N LYS A 836 3.81 9.47 -11.73
CA LYS A 836 4.19 10.40 -12.81
C LYS A 836 4.01 11.86 -12.47
N ASP A 837 3.13 12.23 -11.56
CA ASP A 837 2.76 13.62 -11.33
C ASP A 837 3.50 14.20 -10.09
N ASP A 838 4.61 13.58 -9.67
CA ASP A 838 5.42 14.03 -8.51
C ASP A 838 4.63 14.05 -7.20
N TYR A 839 3.86 12.99 -6.92
CA TYR A 839 3.36 12.77 -5.57
C TYR A 839 4.41 12.15 -4.66
N TYR A 840 5.34 11.36 -5.21
CA TYR A 840 6.42 10.71 -4.46
C TYR A 840 7.69 11.55 -4.49
N TYR A 841 8.30 11.72 -3.31
CA TYR A 841 9.65 12.26 -3.14
C TYR A 841 10.71 11.17 -3.37
N THR A 842 11.99 11.55 -3.44
CA THR A 842 13.09 10.58 -3.59
C THR A 842 13.25 9.68 -2.35
N SER A 843 12.73 10.12 -1.21
CA SER A 843 12.62 9.38 0.05
C SER A 843 11.53 8.30 0.05
N MET A 844 10.69 8.24 -0.99
CA MET A 844 9.42 7.50 -1.03
C MET A 844 8.35 8.00 -0.02
N ALA A 845 8.56 9.16 0.62
CA ALA A 845 7.47 9.91 1.23
C ALA A 845 6.55 10.51 0.14
N THR A 846 5.41 11.08 0.53
CA THR A 846 4.44 11.64 -0.42
C THR A 846 3.96 13.03 -0.08
N SER A 847 3.35 13.67 -1.08
CA SER A 847 2.59 14.91 -0.96
C SER A 847 1.10 14.68 -1.17
N HIS A 848 0.28 15.60 -0.65
CA HIS A 848 -1.16 15.60 -0.83
C HIS A 848 -1.57 16.01 -2.24
N TYR A 849 -0.90 17.00 -2.82
CA TYR A 849 -1.10 17.45 -4.19
C TYR A 849 0.07 17.00 -5.08
N ASN A 850 -0.16 16.97 -6.38
CA ASN A 850 0.88 16.73 -7.37
C ASN A 850 1.97 17.81 -7.33
N ALA A 851 3.08 17.62 -8.05
CA ALA A 851 4.22 18.54 -8.07
C ALA A 851 4.80 18.81 -6.66
N HIS A 852 4.84 17.77 -5.82
CA HIS A 852 5.29 17.83 -4.42
C HIS A 852 4.52 18.85 -3.57
N GLY A 853 3.25 19.09 -3.90
CA GLY A 853 2.43 20.08 -3.21
C GLY A 853 1.93 19.58 -1.85
N VAL A 854 2.43 20.17 -0.77
CA VAL A 854 2.08 19.88 0.65
C VAL A 854 2.42 18.44 1.06
N PHE A 855 3.41 18.26 1.94
CA PHE A 855 3.74 16.96 2.51
C PHE A 855 2.53 16.31 3.21
N ALA A 856 2.25 15.03 2.91
CA ALA A 856 1.21 14.24 3.55
C ALA A 856 1.44 12.74 3.34
N THR A 857 0.99 11.92 4.29
CA THR A 857 1.17 10.45 4.22
C THR A 857 -0.06 9.72 3.69
N ASP A 858 -1.09 10.42 3.23
CA ASP A 858 -2.29 9.82 2.69
C ASP A 858 -2.02 8.91 1.47
N VAL A 859 -1.29 9.42 0.48
CA VAL A 859 -0.94 8.65 -0.72
C VAL A 859 -0.09 7.43 -0.38
N VAL A 860 1.04 7.61 0.33
CA VAL A 860 1.94 6.49 0.62
C VAL A 860 1.25 5.39 1.44
N ASN A 861 0.46 5.73 2.45
CA ASN A 861 -0.20 4.75 3.30
C ASN A 861 -1.34 3.98 2.59
N SER A 862 -2.00 4.60 1.60
CA SER A 862 -3.21 4.04 0.96
C SER A 862 -2.93 3.26 -0.33
N VAL A 863 -1.83 3.56 -1.04
CA VAL A 863 -1.46 2.86 -2.28
C VAL A 863 -1.38 1.33 -2.11
N PRO A 864 -0.84 0.76 -1.01
CA PRO A 864 -0.88 -0.68 -0.79
C PRO A 864 -2.29 -1.28 -0.82
N THR A 865 -3.30 -0.56 -0.30
CA THR A 865 -4.70 -1.02 -0.32
C THR A 865 -5.23 -1.13 -1.75
N ILE A 866 -4.92 -0.16 -2.61
CA ILE A 866 -5.33 -0.20 -4.03
C ILE A 866 -4.73 -1.43 -4.71
N MET A 867 -3.44 -1.70 -4.47
CA MET A 867 -2.75 -2.86 -5.03
C MET A 867 -3.29 -4.19 -4.49
N MET A 868 -3.70 -4.25 -3.22
CA MET A 868 -4.36 -5.44 -2.66
C MET A 868 -5.76 -5.64 -3.25
N GLU A 869 -6.61 -4.60 -3.24
CA GLU A 869 -8.00 -4.68 -3.72
C GLU A 869 -8.10 -4.94 -5.23
N MET A 870 -7.13 -4.48 -6.05
CA MET A 870 -7.10 -4.80 -7.49
C MET A 870 -6.73 -6.27 -7.77
N LEU A 871 -6.07 -6.94 -6.82
CA LEU A 871 -5.60 -8.33 -6.92
C LEU A 871 -6.58 -9.32 -6.28
N ALA A 872 -7.17 -8.97 -5.14
CA ALA A 872 -8.14 -9.78 -4.45
C ALA A 872 -9.03 -8.92 -3.57
N THR A 873 -10.34 -9.12 -3.70
CA THR A 873 -11.33 -8.43 -2.91
C THR A 873 -12.28 -9.43 -2.28
N SER A 874 -12.70 -9.19 -1.03
CA SER A 874 -13.58 -10.10 -0.30
C SER A 874 -14.77 -9.38 0.33
N GLY A 875 -15.83 -10.15 0.56
CA GLY A 875 -17.05 -9.80 1.27
C GLY A 875 -17.47 -10.94 2.22
N PRO A 876 -18.59 -10.80 2.94
CA PRO A 876 -19.13 -11.89 3.74
C PRO A 876 -19.42 -13.12 2.85
N GLY A 877 -18.67 -14.21 3.07
CA GLY A 877 -18.76 -15.46 2.32
C GLY A 877 -18.29 -15.39 0.86
N THR A 878 -17.69 -14.29 0.40
CA THR A 878 -17.31 -14.11 -1.00
C THR A 878 -15.83 -13.72 -1.18
N LEU A 879 -15.22 -14.28 -2.21
CA LEU A 879 -13.88 -13.92 -2.71
C LEU A 879 -13.96 -13.63 -4.19
N GLU A 880 -13.31 -12.56 -4.63
CA GLU A 880 -13.15 -12.22 -6.04
C GLU A 880 -11.67 -11.96 -6.32
N LEU A 881 -11.15 -12.59 -7.37
CA LEU A 881 -9.73 -12.57 -7.73
C LEU A 881 -9.50 -11.74 -8.99
N LEU A 882 -8.40 -10.99 -8.96
CA LEU A 882 -7.91 -10.11 -10.03
C LEU A 882 -9.01 -9.17 -10.60
N PRO A 883 -9.83 -8.52 -9.76
CA PRO A 883 -10.97 -7.74 -10.23
C PRO A 883 -10.56 -6.58 -11.16
N ALA A 884 -9.34 -6.02 -11.01
CA ALA A 884 -8.95 -4.80 -11.70
C ALA A 884 -7.43 -4.65 -11.93
N VAL A 885 -6.72 -5.73 -12.27
CA VAL A 885 -5.26 -5.68 -12.50
C VAL A 885 -4.92 -4.81 -13.73
N PRO A 886 -4.15 -3.72 -13.57
CA PRO A 886 -3.78 -2.83 -14.68
C PRO A 886 -2.91 -3.49 -15.74
N ASN A 887 -3.03 -3.00 -16.98
CA ASN A 887 -2.12 -3.38 -18.07
C ASN A 887 -0.65 -3.09 -17.70
N GLY A 888 0.24 -4.04 -18.00
CA GLY A 888 1.68 -3.97 -17.66
C GLY A 888 2.04 -4.68 -16.36
N LEU A 889 1.07 -5.00 -15.50
CA LEU A 889 1.26 -5.85 -14.32
C LEU A 889 0.77 -7.28 -14.60
N ASN A 890 1.24 -7.84 -15.73
CA ASN A 890 0.70 -9.08 -16.29
C ASN A 890 0.99 -10.32 -15.44
N ARG A 891 2.02 -10.28 -14.59
CA ARG A 891 2.38 -11.40 -13.73
C ARG A 891 2.82 -10.91 -12.36
N GLY A 892 2.67 -11.79 -11.38
CA GLY A 892 3.19 -11.55 -10.04
C GLY A 892 2.65 -12.54 -9.01
N THR A 893 3.03 -12.28 -7.77
CA THR A 893 2.62 -13.04 -6.60
C THR A 893 2.29 -12.06 -5.46
N VAL A 894 1.18 -12.31 -4.76
CA VAL A 894 0.91 -11.71 -3.45
C VAL A 894 0.68 -12.80 -2.41
N THR A 895 1.13 -12.59 -1.17
CA THR A 895 1.01 -13.57 -0.08
C THR A 895 0.46 -12.95 1.20
N GLY A 896 -0.27 -13.74 1.99
CA GLY A 896 -0.64 -13.45 3.38
C GLY A 896 -1.72 -12.38 3.60
N MET A 897 -2.43 -11.98 2.53
CA MET A 897 -3.59 -11.10 2.65
C MET A 897 -4.71 -11.77 3.44
N LEU A 898 -5.43 -10.98 4.25
CA LEU A 898 -6.56 -11.47 5.02
C LEU A 898 -7.88 -11.19 4.29
N GLY A 899 -8.73 -12.21 4.23
CA GLY A 899 -10.08 -12.14 3.69
C GLY A 899 -11.14 -12.02 4.77
N LYS A 900 -12.21 -11.29 4.47
CA LYS A 900 -13.44 -11.28 5.29
C LYS A 900 -14.00 -12.70 5.34
N SER A 901 -14.60 -13.09 6.47
CA SER A 901 -15.02 -14.47 6.77
C SER A 901 -13.88 -15.40 7.22
N ARG A 902 -12.83 -14.85 7.83
CA ARG A 902 -11.80 -15.63 8.53
C ARG A 902 -11.05 -16.61 7.63
N PHE A 903 -10.57 -16.13 6.48
CA PHE A 903 -9.64 -16.88 5.64
C PHE A 903 -8.42 -16.03 5.29
N THR A 904 -7.31 -16.71 4.99
CA THR A 904 -6.07 -16.12 4.51
C THR A 904 -5.89 -16.49 3.05
N ILE A 905 -5.52 -15.53 2.23
CA ILE A 905 -4.94 -15.77 0.91
C ILE A 905 -3.46 -16.03 1.15
N ASP A 906 -3.10 -17.29 1.37
CA ASP A 906 -1.71 -17.68 1.64
C ASP A 906 -0.81 -17.25 0.48
N ARG A 907 -1.30 -17.46 -0.74
CA ARG A 907 -0.60 -17.11 -1.98
C ARG A 907 -1.60 -16.94 -3.12
N LEU A 908 -1.44 -15.88 -3.91
CA LEU A 908 -2.07 -15.71 -5.21
C LEU A 908 -0.97 -15.43 -6.24
N ASP A 909 -0.79 -16.36 -7.16
CA ASP A 909 0.03 -16.18 -8.36
C ASP A 909 -0.89 -15.82 -9.53
N TRP A 910 -0.48 -14.85 -10.34
CA TRP A 910 -1.14 -14.58 -11.61
C TRP A 910 -0.12 -14.44 -12.73
N ASN A 911 -0.54 -14.85 -13.93
CA ASN A 911 0.17 -14.61 -15.17
C ASN A 911 -0.86 -14.54 -16.29
N THR A 912 -1.24 -13.33 -16.67
CA THR A 912 -2.20 -13.06 -17.74
C THR A 912 -1.62 -13.38 -19.12
N ASP A 913 -0.29 -13.35 -19.29
CA ASP A 913 0.38 -13.80 -20.54
C ASP A 913 0.16 -15.31 -20.75
N ASN A 914 0.34 -16.10 -19.68
CA ASN A 914 0.07 -17.55 -19.66
C ASN A 914 -1.40 -17.87 -19.40
N ARG A 915 -2.25 -16.85 -19.22
CA ARG A 915 -3.67 -17.00 -18.92
C ARG A 915 -3.96 -17.93 -17.73
N THR A 916 -3.20 -17.76 -16.65
CA THR A 916 -3.35 -18.58 -15.44
C THR A 916 -3.34 -17.74 -14.19
N ALA A 917 -4.07 -18.20 -13.18
CA ALA A 917 -3.87 -17.79 -11.80
C ALA A 917 -3.98 -19.00 -10.89
N LYS A 918 -3.28 -18.96 -9.77
CA LYS A 918 -3.31 -19.98 -8.74
C LYS A 918 -3.47 -19.31 -7.40
N VAL A 919 -4.52 -19.66 -6.68
CA VAL A 919 -4.73 -19.18 -5.32
C VAL A 919 -4.62 -20.34 -4.33
N THR A 920 -3.96 -20.08 -3.22
CA THR A 920 -3.89 -20.97 -2.06
C THR A 920 -4.53 -20.27 -0.88
N LEU A 921 -5.52 -20.92 -0.28
CA LEU A 921 -6.36 -20.39 0.78
C LEU A 921 -6.27 -21.27 2.02
N THR A 922 -6.27 -20.65 3.19
CA THR A 922 -6.48 -21.33 4.47
C THR A 922 -7.61 -20.65 5.23
N SER A 923 -8.65 -21.40 5.58
CA SER A 923 -9.74 -20.87 6.40
C SER A 923 -9.55 -21.21 7.87
N ALA A 924 -9.88 -20.29 8.78
CA ALA A 924 -9.86 -20.57 10.22
C ALA A 924 -11.09 -21.36 10.71
N ILE A 925 -12.11 -21.53 9.87
CA ILE A 925 -13.38 -22.20 10.20
C ILE A 925 -13.83 -23.11 9.06
N ASP A 926 -14.71 -24.06 9.37
CA ASP A 926 -15.45 -24.78 8.34
C ASP A 926 -16.45 -23.83 7.67
N GLN A 927 -16.37 -23.66 6.35
CA GLN A 927 -17.28 -22.80 5.59
C GLN A 927 -17.35 -23.14 4.12
N ASN A 928 -18.41 -22.65 3.46
CA ASN A 928 -18.51 -22.61 2.01
C ASN A 928 -18.18 -21.18 1.54
N LEU A 929 -17.04 -21.02 0.87
CA LEU A 929 -16.63 -19.74 0.31
C LEU A 929 -17.11 -19.64 -1.15
N THR A 930 -17.80 -18.56 -1.50
CA THR A 930 -18.23 -18.31 -2.89
C THR A 930 -17.13 -17.55 -3.62
N LEU A 931 -16.46 -18.20 -4.56
CA LEU A 931 -15.51 -17.58 -5.49
C LEU A 931 -16.27 -16.99 -6.67
N ILE A 932 -16.19 -15.68 -6.84
CA ILE A 932 -16.79 -14.96 -7.98
C ILE A 932 -15.91 -15.16 -9.22
N GLU A 933 -16.54 -15.64 -10.29
CA GLU A 933 -15.93 -15.86 -11.60
C GLU A 933 -16.24 -14.67 -12.51
N ARG A 934 -15.29 -13.74 -12.66
CA ARG A 934 -15.42 -12.62 -13.59
C ARG A 934 -15.08 -13.01 -15.02
N ALA A 935 -15.57 -12.21 -15.96
CA ALA A 935 -15.38 -12.40 -17.39
C ALA A 935 -13.89 -12.59 -17.72
N GLY A 936 -13.59 -13.74 -18.30
CA GLY A 936 -12.22 -14.16 -18.58
C GLY A 936 -11.82 -15.45 -17.88
N ILE A 937 -12.40 -15.85 -16.74
CA ILE A 937 -12.13 -17.18 -16.16
C ILE A 937 -12.85 -18.25 -16.98
N GLN A 938 -12.09 -19.17 -17.59
CA GLN A 938 -12.60 -20.27 -18.41
C GLN A 938 -12.75 -21.56 -17.62
N SER A 939 -11.82 -21.85 -16.73
CA SER A 939 -11.89 -23.05 -15.90
C SER A 939 -11.38 -22.78 -14.49
N ILE A 940 -11.98 -23.48 -13.54
CA ILE A 940 -11.56 -23.53 -12.14
C ILE A 940 -11.46 -24.99 -11.75
N SER A 941 -10.32 -25.37 -11.20
CA SER A 941 -10.07 -26.73 -10.72
C SER A 941 -9.33 -26.73 -9.40
N SER A 942 -9.39 -27.84 -8.69
CA SER A 942 -8.63 -28.07 -7.47
C SER A 942 -8.27 -29.55 -7.38
N GLY A 943 -7.05 -29.84 -6.93
CA GLY A 943 -6.64 -31.21 -6.61
C GLY A 943 -7.15 -31.71 -5.26
N ASN A 944 -7.58 -30.80 -4.37
CA ASN A 944 -7.76 -31.10 -2.94
C ASN A 944 -9.21 -30.97 -2.45
N ILE A 945 -10.09 -30.34 -3.22
CA ILE A 945 -11.53 -30.21 -2.90
C ILE A 945 -12.39 -30.41 -4.14
N ALA A 946 -13.62 -30.90 -3.94
CA ALA A 946 -14.64 -30.91 -4.97
C ALA A 946 -15.32 -29.53 -5.06
N ILE A 947 -15.04 -28.80 -6.14
CA ILE A 947 -15.66 -27.49 -6.42
C ILE A 947 -17.13 -27.69 -6.79
N GLN A 948 -18.01 -26.85 -6.22
CA GLN A 948 -19.46 -26.96 -6.37
C GLN A 948 -20.04 -25.83 -7.22
N SER A 949 -21.19 -26.09 -7.86
CA SER A 949 -21.98 -25.08 -8.56
C SER A 949 -22.49 -24.01 -7.58
N SER A 950 -22.45 -22.74 -7.99
CA SER A 950 -23.02 -21.64 -7.20
C SER A 950 -24.50 -21.41 -7.55
N PRO A 951 -25.34 -21.00 -6.59
CA PRO A 951 -26.68 -20.47 -6.87
C PRO A 951 -26.67 -19.23 -7.77
N LEU A 952 -25.55 -18.52 -7.86
CA LEU A 952 -25.37 -17.39 -8.78
C LEU A 952 -25.16 -17.85 -10.24
N GLY A 953 -25.11 -19.15 -10.52
CA GLY A 953 -24.91 -19.69 -11.86
C GLY A 953 -23.45 -19.61 -12.30
N GLY A 954 -23.23 -19.44 -13.61
CA GLY A 954 -21.91 -19.49 -14.25
C GLY A 954 -20.96 -18.33 -13.93
N ILE A 955 -21.35 -17.42 -13.02
CA ILE A 955 -20.53 -16.30 -12.56
C ILE A 955 -19.88 -16.56 -11.19
N ALA A 956 -20.04 -17.76 -10.62
CA ALA A 956 -19.42 -18.13 -9.35
C ALA A 956 -19.27 -19.65 -9.14
N ARG A 957 -18.40 -20.03 -8.22
CA ARG A 957 -18.29 -21.41 -7.68
C ARG A 957 -18.27 -21.40 -6.17
N VAL A 958 -18.73 -22.49 -5.57
CA VAL A 958 -18.64 -22.70 -4.13
C VAL A 958 -17.44 -23.58 -3.83
N LEU A 959 -16.60 -23.11 -2.92
CA LEU A 959 -15.40 -23.79 -2.40
C LEU A 959 -15.71 -24.30 -0.98
N PRO A 960 -15.89 -25.61 -0.77
CA PRO A 960 -16.02 -26.16 0.57
C PRO A 960 -14.65 -26.15 1.26
N LEU A 961 -14.48 -25.27 2.25
CA LEU A 961 -13.25 -25.11 3.03
C LEU A 961 -13.42 -25.74 4.41
N ARG A 962 -12.37 -26.42 4.87
CA ARG A 962 -12.26 -26.96 6.24
C ARG A 962 -11.30 -26.12 7.06
N ALA A 963 -11.59 -25.99 8.34
CA ALA A 963 -10.79 -25.23 9.28
C ALA A 963 -9.33 -25.73 9.26
N ASN A 964 -8.41 -24.78 9.06
CA ASN A 964 -6.95 -24.93 9.02
C ASN A 964 -6.43 -25.88 7.92
N GLN A 965 -7.27 -26.23 6.95
CA GLN A 965 -6.84 -26.98 5.77
C GLN A 965 -6.51 -26.02 4.63
N GLN A 966 -5.32 -26.18 4.06
CA GLN A 966 -4.91 -25.45 2.87
C GLN A 966 -5.59 -26.01 1.62
N VAL A 967 -6.15 -25.11 0.81
CA VAL A 967 -6.83 -25.42 -0.45
C VAL A 967 -6.18 -24.63 -1.58
N THR A 968 -5.76 -25.32 -2.63
CA THR A 968 -5.24 -24.70 -3.85
C THR A 968 -6.28 -24.77 -4.97
N ILE A 969 -6.51 -23.64 -5.62
CA ILE A 969 -7.42 -23.48 -6.75
C ILE A 969 -6.59 -22.99 -7.95
N ASP A 970 -6.67 -23.75 -9.04
CA ASP A 970 -6.09 -23.39 -10.33
C ASP A 970 -7.18 -22.76 -11.20
N LEU A 971 -6.89 -21.58 -11.74
CA LEU A 971 -7.75 -20.85 -12.66
C LEU A 971 -7.03 -20.73 -14.02
N THR A 972 -7.76 -20.99 -15.09
CA THR A 972 -7.32 -20.62 -16.45
C THR A 972 -8.20 -19.52 -16.97
N PHE A 973 -7.58 -18.51 -17.59
CA PHE A 973 -8.30 -17.49 -18.30
C PHE A 973 -8.56 -17.94 -19.75
N GLY A 974 -9.77 -17.73 -20.24
CA GLY A 974 -10.10 -17.89 -21.65
C GLY A 974 -9.22 -16.98 -22.50
N GLY A 975 -9.09 -17.34 -23.77
CA GLY A 975 -8.50 -16.39 -24.71
C GLY A 975 -9.24 -15.06 -24.66
N THR A 976 -8.50 -13.96 -24.81
CA THR A 976 -9.14 -12.67 -25.06
C THR A 976 -10.17 -12.90 -26.16
N SER A 977 -11.43 -12.55 -25.90
CA SER A 977 -12.38 -12.34 -26.97
C SER A 977 -11.91 -11.10 -27.73
N GLY A 978 -10.86 -11.26 -28.54
CA GLY A 978 -10.35 -10.19 -29.38
C GLY A 978 -11.47 -9.74 -30.31
N ASN A 979 -11.44 -8.48 -30.74
CA ASN A 979 -12.26 -8.03 -31.85
C ASN A 979 -11.91 -8.89 -33.07
N LEU A 980 -12.71 -9.93 -33.32
CA LEU A 980 -12.54 -10.91 -34.38
C LEU A 980 -12.61 -10.26 -35.76
N ALA A 981 -13.30 -9.12 -35.83
CA ALA A 981 -13.50 -8.29 -37.01
C ALA A 981 -12.35 -7.31 -37.29
N LEU A 982 -11.45 -7.08 -36.33
CA LEU A 982 -10.36 -6.10 -36.49
C LEU A 982 -9.50 -6.41 -37.73
N ASN A 983 -9.43 -5.44 -38.64
CA ASN A 983 -8.74 -5.50 -39.94
C ASN A 983 -9.14 -6.67 -40.83
N ARG A 984 -10.39 -7.14 -40.71
CA ARG A 984 -10.93 -8.22 -41.54
C ARG A 984 -11.58 -7.70 -42.83
N PRO A 985 -11.68 -8.54 -43.87
CA PRO A 985 -12.39 -8.19 -45.10
C PRO A 985 -13.85 -7.82 -44.79
N ALA A 986 -14.25 -6.63 -45.25
CA ALA A 986 -15.58 -6.08 -45.01
C ALA A 986 -16.25 -5.69 -46.32
N LEU A 987 -17.58 -5.74 -46.34
CA LEU A 987 -18.41 -5.29 -47.44
C LEU A 987 -19.58 -4.47 -46.90
N ALA A 988 -20.12 -3.57 -47.71
CA ALA A 988 -21.33 -2.84 -47.41
C ALA A 988 -22.23 -2.76 -48.64
N SER A 989 -23.52 -2.51 -48.42
CA SER A 989 -24.49 -2.27 -49.51
C SER A 989 -24.27 -0.95 -50.23
N SER A 990 -23.69 0.04 -49.54
CA SER A 990 -23.30 1.32 -50.12
C SER A 990 -22.22 1.99 -49.27
N GLU A 991 -21.50 2.93 -49.89
CA GLU A 991 -20.47 3.75 -49.26
C GLU A 991 -20.62 5.18 -49.77
N SER A 992 -20.59 6.16 -48.87
CA SER A 992 -20.74 7.58 -49.21
C SER A 992 -19.51 8.13 -49.96
N SER A 993 -18.33 7.54 -49.76
CA SER A 993 -17.10 7.84 -50.49
C SER A 993 -16.07 6.73 -50.30
N ALA A 994 -15.00 6.73 -51.10
CA ALA A 994 -13.88 5.80 -50.94
C ALA A 994 -13.15 5.94 -49.58
N ALA A 995 -13.25 7.09 -48.93
CA ALA A 995 -12.69 7.34 -47.59
C ALA A 995 -13.60 6.86 -46.44
N GLN A 996 -14.85 6.46 -46.75
CA GLN A 996 -15.86 6.01 -45.78
C GLN A 996 -16.34 4.60 -46.12
N SER A 997 -15.39 3.74 -46.46
CA SER A 997 -15.64 2.37 -46.91
C SER A 997 -16.00 1.43 -45.77
N ALA A 998 -16.51 0.25 -46.08
CA ALA A 998 -16.89 -0.78 -45.10
C ALA A 998 -15.73 -1.14 -44.15
N ALA A 999 -14.50 -1.14 -44.65
CA ALA A 999 -13.30 -1.47 -43.85
C ALA A 999 -13.09 -0.51 -42.68
N MET A 1000 -13.53 0.75 -42.83
CA MET A 1000 -13.38 1.78 -41.79
C MET A 1000 -14.27 1.55 -40.57
N ALA A 1001 -15.24 0.62 -40.64
CA ALA A 1001 -16.00 0.21 -39.46
C ALA A 1001 -15.29 -0.90 -38.65
N PHE A 1002 -14.14 -1.40 -39.10
CA PHE A 1002 -13.48 -2.56 -38.50
C PHE A 1002 -11.96 -2.38 -38.36
N ASP A 1003 -11.46 -1.15 -38.41
CA ASP A 1003 -10.01 -0.87 -38.43
C ASP A 1003 -9.45 -0.52 -37.05
N GLY A 1004 -10.30 -0.38 -36.03
CA GLY A 1004 -9.93 -0.05 -34.65
C GLY A 1004 -9.47 1.40 -34.48
N ASN A 1005 -9.69 2.26 -35.48
CA ASN A 1005 -9.28 3.66 -35.45
C ASN A 1005 -10.49 4.57 -35.18
N PRO A 1006 -10.55 5.26 -34.02
CA PRO A 1006 -11.70 6.09 -33.65
C PRO A 1006 -11.89 7.35 -34.52
N GLY A 1007 -10.97 7.62 -35.45
CA GLY A 1007 -11.05 8.75 -36.40
C GLY A 1007 -11.57 8.39 -37.79
N SER A 1008 -11.75 7.11 -38.12
CA SER A 1008 -12.31 6.63 -39.39
C SER A 1008 -13.70 6.03 -39.18
N ARG A 1009 -14.51 6.00 -40.24
CA ARG A 1009 -15.88 5.46 -40.16
C ARG A 1009 -16.37 4.94 -41.50
N TRP A 1010 -17.26 3.96 -41.44
CA TRP A 1010 -18.12 3.64 -42.58
C TRP A 1010 -19.32 4.60 -42.61
N SER A 1011 -19.76 4.99 -43.80
CA SER A 1011 -21.01 5.75 -43.99
C SER A 1011 -21.75 5.29 -45.25
N ALA A 1012 -23.06 5.13 -45.12
CA ALA A 1012 -23.96 4.69 -46.18
C ALA A 1012 -24.75 5.83 -46.84
N ASN A 1013 -25.34 5.57 -48.01
CA ASN A 1013 -26.31 6.47 -48.63
C ASN A 1013 -27.67 6.49 -47.86
N GLN A 1014 -28.62 7.33 -48.29
CA GLN A 1014 -29.89 7.56 -47.57
C GLN A 1014 -30.92 6.41 -47.66
N ASN A 1015 -30.51 5.21 -48.07
CA ASN A 1015 -31.41 4.06 -48.06
C ASN A 1015 -31.50 3.43 -46.66
N ALA A 1016 -32.71 3.28 -46.12
CA ALA A 1016 -32.94 2.66 -44.81
C ALA A 1016 -32.59 1.15 -44.77
N ALA A 1017 -32.44 0.49 -45.93
CA ALA A 1017 -32.08 -0.91 -46.03
C ALA A 1017 -30.57 -1.15 -46.20
N ASN A 1018 -29.72 -0.18 -45.85
CA ASN A 1018 -28.27 -0.35 -45.92
C ASN A 1018 -27.72 -1.32 -44.87
N TRP A 1019 -26.65 -2.04 -45.22
CA TRP A 1019 -25.95 -2.98 -44.36
C TRP A 1019 -24.43 -2.86 -44.48
N VAL A 1020 -23.73 -3.26 -43.42
CA VAL A 1020 -22.27 -3.45 -43.38
C VAL A 1020 -21.97 -4.80 -42.73
N GLN A 1021 -21.03 -5.56 -43.30
CA GLN A 1021 -20.69 -6.91 -42.87
C GLN A 1021 -19.17 -7.14 -42.85
N VAL A 1022 -18.76 -8.14 -42.09
CA VAL A 1022 -17.37 -8.59 -41.97
C VAL A 1022 -17.23 -10.11 -42.11
N ASP A 1023 -16.20 -10.56 -42.83
CA ASP A 1023 -15.76 -11.96 -42.89
C ASP A 1023 -14.71 -12.20 -41.79
N LEU A 1024 -15.05 -12.99 -40.77
CA LEU A 1024 -14.15 -13.30 -39.66
C LEU A 1024 -12.97 -14.20 -40.08
N GLY A 1025 -12.98 -14.71 -41.32
CA GLY A 1025 -11.95 -15.54 -41.94
C GLY A 1025 -12.09 -17.05 -41.66
N ALA A 1026 -12.85 -17.42 -40.63
CA ALA A 1026 -13.18 -18.79 -40.27
C ALA A 1026 -14.48 -18.81 -39.44
N THR A 1027 -15.11 -19.97 -39.27
CA THR A 1027 -16.19 -20.13 -38.28
C THR A 1027 -15.62 -19.87 -36.88
N CYS A 1028 -16.10 -18.81 -36.24
CA CYS A 1028 -15.73 -18.40 -34.88
C CYS A 1028 -16.93 -18.56 -33.96
N HIS A 1029 -16.67 -18.79 -32.67
CA HIS A 1029 -17.71 -18.71 -31.65
C HIS A 1029 -17.87 -17.25 -31.22
N VAL A 1030 -18.93 -16.58 -31.69
CA VAL A 1030 -19.19 -15.17 -31.47
C VAL A 1030 -20.03 -14.98 -30.20
N THR A 1031 -19.47 -14.22 -29.25
CA THR A 1031 -20.07 -13.92 -27.95
C THR A 1031 -20.70 -12.52 -27.90
N GLY A 1032 -20.41 -11.65 -28.86
CA GLY A 1032 -21.05 -10.34 -28.92
C GLY A 1032 -20.65 -9.47 -30.09
N VAL A 1033 -21.37 -8.37 -30.24
CA VAL A 1033 -21.14 -7.31 -31.23
C VAL A 1033 -21.24 -5.95 -30.53
N GLY A 1034 -20.20 -5.13 -30.62
CA GLY A 1034 -20.22 -3.73 -30.19
C GLY A 1034 -20.38 -2.83 -31.41
N ILE A 1035 -21.24 -1.81 -31.38
CA ILE A 1035 -21.37 -0.81 -32.45
C ILE A 1035 -21.21 0.58 -31.84
N GLN A 1036 -20.22 1.32 -32.30
CA GLN A 1036 -20.05 2.73 -32.01
C GLN A 1036 -20.60 3.55 -33.17
N TRP A 1037 -21.78 4.13 -32.99
CA TRP A 1037 -22.42 4.99 -33.96
C TRP A 1037 -21.84 6.39 -34.00
N GLU A 1038 -21.96 7.05 -35.15
CA GLU A 1038 -21.93 8.51 -35.26
C GLU A 1038 -23.34 9.10 -35.04
N ASP A 1039 -23.50 10.42 -35.13
CA ASP A 1039 -24.80 11.11 -35.00
C ASP A 1039 -25.86 10.57 -35.99
N SER A 1040 -25.43 10.08 -37.16
CA SER A 1040 -26.28 9.44 -38.16
C SER A 1040 -26.44 7.92 -37.91
N TYR A 1041 -27.06 7.57 -36.79
CA TYR A 1041 -27.26 6.18 -36.34
C TYR A 1041 -28.54 5.50 -36.90
N ALA A 1042 -28.72 4.21 -36.61
CA ALA A 1042 -29.95 3.49 -36.93
C ALA A 1042 -30.97 3.49 -35.77
N ARG A 1043 -32.18 4.03 -36.00
CA ARG A 1043 -33.31 3.85 -35.06
C ARG A 1043 -33.81 2.40 -35.05
N GLY A 1044 -33.73 1.72 -36.18
CA GLY A 1044 -34.03 0.30 -36.27
C GLY A 1044 -32.95 -0.42 -37.07
N TYR A 1045 -32.47 -1.54 -36.56
CA TYR A 1045 -31.48 -2.40 -37.21
C TYR A 1045 -31.56 -3.84 -36.71
N ARG A 1046 -30.89 -4.75 -37.42
CA ARG A 1046 -30.72 -6.15 -37.05
C ARG A 1046 -29.25 -6.53 -37.06
N ILE A 1047 -28.85 -7.41 -36.17
CA ILE A 1047 -27.58 -8.14 -36.31
C ILE A 1047 -27.90 -9.50 -36.90
N GLN A 1048 -27.18 -9.83 -37.95
CA GLN A 1048 -27.36 -11.06 -38.69
C GLN A 1048 -26.05 -11.82 -38.74
N THR A 1049 -26.14 -13.15 -38.74
CA THR A 1049 -24.98 -14.04 -38.86
C THR A 1049 -25.18 -15.03 -40.00
N SER A 1050 -24.07 -15.50 -40.56
CA SER A 1050 -24.07 -16.42 -41.69
C SER A 1050 -22.81 -17.30 -41.68
N PRO A 1051 -22.92 -18.63 -41.85
CA PRO A 1051 -21.77 -19.50 -42.05
C PRO A 1051 -21.09 -19.33 -43.43
N ASP A 1052 -21.84 -18.90 -44.44
CA ASP A 1052 -21.44 -18.92 -45.86
C ASP A 1052 -21.42 -17.54 -46.55
N GLY A 1053 -21.91 -16.50 -45.87
CA GLY A 1053 -22.03 -15.13 -46.39
C GLY A 1053 -23.21 -14.93 -47.33
N GLN A 1054 -24.02 -15.96 -47.59
CA GLN A 1054 -25.16 -15.95 -48.51
C GLN A 1054 -26.49 -16.10 -47.76
N THR A 1055 -26.57 -17.04 -46.83
CA THR A 1055 -27.76 -17.33 -46.04
C THR A 1055 -27.65 -16.67 -44.67
N TRP A 1056 -28.54 -15.72 -44.37
CA TRP A 1056 -28.45 -14.89 -43.17
C TRP A 1056 -29.57 -15.19 -42.18
N THR A 1057 -29.22 -15.28 -40.90
CA THR A 1057 -30.16 -15.45 -39.79
C THR A 1057 -30.12 -14.22 -38.88
N ASP A 1058 -31.29 -13.66 -38.56
CA ASP A 1058 -31.43 -12.57 -37.59
C ASP A 1058 -31.16 -13.11 -36.18
N VAL A 1059 -30.10 -12.61 -35.53
CA VAL A 1059 -29.74 -13.00 -34.15
C VAL A 1059 -30.05 -11.91 -33.13
N TYR A 1060 -30.32 -10.68 -33.59
CA TYR A 1060 -30.76 -9.56 -32.76
C TYR A 1060 -31.56 -8.55 -33.60
N THR A 1061 -32.53 -7.87 -32.99
CA THR A 1061 -33.33 -6.81 -33.62
C THR A 1061 -33.53 -5.65 -32.65
N GLN A 1062 -33.25 -4.43 -33.11
CA GLN A 1062 -33.52 -3.16 -32.44
C GLN A 1062 -34.55 -2.37 -33.26
N THR A 1063 -35.51 -1.74 -32.58
CA THR A 1063 -36.61 -0.97 -33.23
C THR A 1063 -36.69 0.48 -32.75
N ALA A 1064 -35.98 0.86 -31.70
CA ALA A 1064 -35.98 2.21 -31.13
C ALA A 1064 -34.59 2.61 -30.59
N GLY A 1065 -33.55 2.44 -31.39
CA GLY A 1065 -32.19 2.85 -31.07
C GLY A 1065 -32.07 4.37 -30.91
N ASP A 1066 -31.12 4.79 -30.07
CA ASP A 1066 -30.85 6.16 -29.65
C ASP A 1066 -29.44 6.66 -30.06
N GLY A 1067 -28.63 5.82 -30.69
CA GLY A 1067 -27.27 6.13 -31.16
C GLY A 1067 -26.22 5.75 -30.14
N GLY A 1068 -25.08 6.44 -30.13
CA GLY A 1068 -24.01 6.17 -29.15
C GLY A 1068 -23.37 4.78 -29.32
N ARG A 1069 -23.10 4.09 -28.21
CA ARG A 1069 -22.52 2.74 -28.21
C ARG A 1069 -23.58 1.70 -27.88
N ASP A 1070 -23.75 0.72 -28.76
CA ASP A 1070 -24.52 -0.49 -28.50
C ASP A 1070 -23.57 -1.66 -28.21
N ASP A 1071 -23.83 -2.43 -27.15
CA ASP A 1071 -23.14 -3.69 -26.86
C ASP A 1071 -24.15 -4.84 -26.82
N ILE A 1072 -24.05 -5.77 -27.77
CA ILE A 1072 -25.04 -6.81 -28.04
C ILE A 1072 -24.42 -8.17 -27.71
N GLY A 1073 -24.97 -8.85 -26.70
CA GLY A 1073 -24.55 -10.22 -26.37
C GLY A 1073 -25.07 -11.24 -27.38
N LEU A 1074 -24.20 -12.11 -27.87
CA LEU A 1074 -24.51 -13.21 -28.78
C LEU A 1074 -23.96 -14.54 -28.23
N ASN A 1075 -24.38 -15.64 -28.81
CA ASN A 1075 -23.84 -16.97 -28.49
C ASN A 1075 -24.03 -17.89 -29.71
N VAL A 1076 -23.28 -17.64 -30.78
CA VAL A 1076 -23.48 -18.33 -32.07
C VAL A 1076 -22.15 -18.65 -32.75
N ASP A 1077 -22.07 -19.83 -33.38
CA ASP A 1077 -20.94 -20.18 -34.25
C ASP A 1077 -21.20 -19.67 -35.67
N THR A 1078 -20.38 -18.75 -36.15
CA THR A 1078 -20.56 -18.11 -37.47
C THR A 1078 -19.24 -17.66 -38.08
N ARG A 1079 -19.20 -17.51 -39.40
CA ARG A 1079 -18.06 -16.90 -40.11
C ARG A 1079 -18.31 -15.44 -40.47
N TYR A 1080 -19.56 -15.05 -40.74
CA TYR A 1080 -19.91 -13.70 -41.14
C TYR A 1080 -20.86 -13.07 -40.13
N VAL A 1081 -20.69 -11.76 -39.92
CA VAL A 1081 -21.55 -10.92 -39.08
C VAL A 1081 -21.92 -9.66 -39.85
N ARG A 1082 -23.18 -9.24 -39.80
CA ARG A 1082 -23.71 -8.08 -40.52
C ARG A 1082 -24.63 -7.25 -39.64
N MET A 1083 -24.48 -5.93 -39.67
CA MET A 1083 -25.51 -4.98 -39.25
C MET A 1083 -26.38 -4.63 -40.47
N GLN A 1084 -27.69 -4.82 -40.35
CA GLN A 1084 -28.68 -4.48 -41.37
C GLN A 1084 -29.63 -3.43 -40.82
N GLY A 1085 -29.58 -2.21 -41.37
CA GLY A 1085 -30.52 -1.16 -41.01
C GLY A 1085 -31.93 -1.45 -41.50
N THR A 1086 -32.91 -0.94 -40.75
CA THR A 1086 -34.34 -1.01 -41.08
C THR A 1086 -35.06 0.34 -40.91
N GLN A 1087 -34.51 1.27 -40.14
CA GLN A 1087 -35.05 2.62 -39.96
C GLN A 1087 -33.94 3.64 -39.66
N LEU A 1088 -33.92 4.77 -40.38
CA LEU A 1088 -32.97 5.87 -40.18
C LEU A 1088 -33.33 6.72 -38.95
N SER A 1089 -32.33 7.30 -38.28
CA SER A 1089 -32.56 8.26 -37.18
C SER A 1089 -32.98 9.65 -37.69
N GLY A 1090 -32.61 9.99 -38.93
CA GLY A 1090 -32.90 11.26 -39.60
C GLY A 1090 -32.88 11.13 -41.12
N GLN A 1091 -32.52 12.21 -41.82
CA GLN A 1091 -32.48 12.25 -43.30
C GLN A 1091 -31.20 11.68 -43.93
N TRP A 1092 -30.17 11.41 -43.11
CA TRP A 1092 -28.88 10.90 -43.56
C TRP A 1092 -28.81 9.37 -43.44
N GLY A 1093 -27.92 8.75 -44.22
CA GLY A 1093 -27.62 7.31 -44.13
C GLY A 1093 -26.87 6.94 -42.85
N TYR A 1094 -26.74 5.65 -42.59
CA TYR A 1094 -26.05 5.15 -41.38
C TYR A 1094 -24.56 5.48 -41.37
N SER A 1095 -24.01 5.70 -40.19
CA SER A 1095 -22.60 6.02 -39.99
C SER A 1095 -22.08 5.36 -38.70
N ILE A 1096 -21.03 4.55 -38.83
CA ILE A 1096 -20.44 3.74 -37.76
C ILE A 1096 -18.95 4.03 -37.67
N TRP A 1097 -18.50 4.51 -36.50
CA TRP A 1097 -17.08 4.69 -36.19
C TRP A 1097 -16.37 3.34 -36.04
N GLU A 1098 -16.96 2.38 -35.34
CA GLU A 1098 -16.39 1.03 -35.18
C GLU A 1098 -17.51 0.02 -34.91
N MET A 1099 -17.35 -1.20 -35.44
CA MET A 1099 -18.19 -2.36 -35.17
C MET A 1099 -17.30 -3.53 -34.73
N GLU A 1100 -17.24 -3.80 -33.44
CA GLU A 1100 -16.44 -4.87 -32.86
C GLU A 1100 -17.22 -6.18 -32.87
N VAL A 1101 -16.57 -7.30 -33.21
CA VAL A 1101 -17.15 -8.65 -33.03
C VAL A 1101 -16.33 -9.38 -31.99
N THR A 1102 -16.89 -9.66 -30.81
CA THR A 1102 -16.18 -10.39 -29.76
C THR A 1102 -16.50 -11.87 -29.84
N GLY A 1103 -15.49 -12.70 -29.61
CA GLY A 1103 -15.65 -14.15 -29.60
C GLY A 1103 -14.32 -14.88 -29.60
N THR A 1104 -14.36 -16.20 -29.78
CA THR A 1104 -13.16 -17.03 -29.87
C THR A 1104 -13.01 -17.61 -31.27
N ARG A 1105 -11.76 -17.65 -31.74
CA ARG A 1105 -11.40 -18.44 -32.92
C ARG A 1105 -11.20 -19.90 -32.48
N PRO A 1106 -11.55 -20.88 -33.34
CA PRO A 1106 -11.23 -22.28 -33.09
C PRO A 1106 -9.72 -22.52 -32.94
#